data_AF-Q9U5P4-F1
#
_entry.id   AF-Q9U5P4-F1
#
_cell.length_a   1.000
_cell.length_b   1.000
_cell.length_c   1.000
_cell.angle_alpha   90.00
_cell.angle_beta   90.00
_cell.angle_gamma   90.00
#
_symmetry.space_group_name_H-M   'P 1'
#
loop_
_entity.id
_entity.type
_entity.pdbx_description
1 polymer ?
#
loop_
_entity_poly.entity_id
_entity_poly.type
_entity_poly.pdbx_seq_one_letter_code
_entity_poly.pdbx_strand_id
1 'polypeptide(L)'
;MAGTRAILPLLTGCCTGSGELHFPGETHLKNVRQLTFEHRNTEAYFNSDDTYLVFQATGYGVECEQIYRLELSRPVETLAKISTGIGTSAASFFYPNSVDILYSGNFHKTRVNAKKLTDDNSCTPKKCNSSEVQRDETLRRMCQSGHVWDVFPTYDIFKVNEYGNVLDQITKNDVYDSEAFISPDGKKIVYTSKQSGDLDLWITDINGALKIQLTKKKGYDGGASFSPDGKKIVFHASRPKTNEEIAIYDRLLKNDLVATSKMELYVMEANTVCGKGTDEKPLFKQPRGGLDWTPYYHTDNKRIIFSSNMNSTKPNEYHLYIVNEDGTGLERVTFGNGYFNAFPVFSHDGKKVVWSSNRGSTKKGDLNLFIADWVDPGRDTDDESDEKEELRTNRIPKKATQKNAMRWQDTETAPYDNVVHYTGERRLKNVKQLTFRGQNAEGYFSYDDSKIILQATGYGTTCDQIYELDLNVDPRKQIMKRMSTGLGGTTCSFFFNDPDNNRRLYAGDFWALNDTVRDTIITHTCPAKKCENRKAIKDPVLKELCNTVYTWDIYPEFDIFMVNKYGNIVKQLTDEPGYNAEAVLSPDGKTIAFTSIRTGDLELWTMNTDGTNLHQVTKEYGYDGGCFFSPDGKRLVFRASRPKTQKEKEKYQKLLDYGLVEPTLTEIYVVDVDGKNLKQVTNFGVASWAPYYLPDNKRIIFSSNYNMSAKQFGSFALYVINEDGTGLERVTFGEGYQFNAFPMFNRAGNKLVWGSSRNRTKGASLNLFIADWVDKIDDDNIGGGGDDNKKKDEKEKEKEEKKSVSVKAFSFSLLLIPFLLLIFH
;
A
#
# COMPACT_ATOMS: atom_id res chain seq x y z
N MET A 1 -24.40 18.02 41.06
CA MET A 1 -25.14 18.94 40.16
C MET A 1 -24.30 20.21 40.05
N ALA A 2 -23.92 20.80 38.93
CA ALA A 2 -23.94 20.59 37.48
C ALA A 2 -22.93 21.66 36.97
N GLY A 3 -22.17 21.59 35.90
CA GLY A 3 -21.78 20.59 34.93
C GLY A 3 -20.56 21.21 34.21
N THR A 4 -19.49 20.45 34.03
CA THR A 4 -18.22 20.94 33.46
C THR A 4 -18.29 20.91 31.94
N ARG A 5 -18.29 22.08 31.28
CA ARG A 5 -18.11 22.20 29.82
C ARG A 5 -16.66 21.85 29.47
N ALA A 6 -16.49 20.75 28.73
CA ALA A 6 -15.25 20.44 28.03
C ALA A 6 -15.03 21.48 26.92
N ILE A 7 -13.90 22.17 26.96
CA ILE A 7 -13.42 23.03 25.88
C ILE A 7 -12.63 22.12 24.92
N LEU A 8 -13.23 21.82 23.76
CA LEU A 8 -12.48 21.33 22.60
C LEU A 8 -11.62 22.48 22.06
N PRO A 9 -10.34 22.28 21.72
CA PRO A 9 -9.63 23.24 20.90
C PRO A 9 -10.11 23.10 19.46
N LEU A 10 -10.89 24.07 19.01
CA LEU A 10 -11.07 24.36 17.59
C LEU A 10 -9.70 24.76 17.03
N LEU A 11 -9.06 23.85 16.28
CA LEU A 11 -8.00 24.20 15.33
C LEU A 11 -8.64 24.92 14.14
N THR A 12 -9.08 26.15 14.37
CA THR A 12 -9.26 27.15 13.30
C THR A 12 -7.91 27.83 13.10
N GLY A 13 -7.16 27.41 12.08
CA GLY A 13 -5.87 28.03 11.83
C GLY A 13 -5.04 27.43 10.71
N CYS A 14 -5.57 27.37 9.49
CA CYS A 14 -4.95 27.97 8.29
C CYS A 14 -5.86 27.75 7.06
N CYS A 15 -6.96 28.52 6.97
CA CYS A 15 -7.70 28.70 5.72
C CYS A 15 -7.57 30.17 5.32
N THR A 16 -6.45 30.55 4.71
CA THR A 16 -6.34 31.83 4.01
C THR A 16 -6.61 31.60 2.53
N GLY A 17 -7.89 31.72 2.18
CA GLY A 17 -8.40 31.62 0.81
C GLY A 17 -9.93 31.68 0.81
N SER A 18 -10.51 32.79 1.26
CA SER A 18 -11.96 33.01 1.26
C SER A 18 -12.49 33.33 -0.15
N GLY A 19 -12.32 32.40 -1.08
CA GLY A 19 -13.04 32.38 -2.35
C GLY A 19 -14.38 31.67 -2.17
N GLU A 20 -15.45 32.17 -2.79
CA GLU A 20 -16.74 31.49 -2.85
C GLU A 20 -16.53 30.12 -3.55
N LEU A 21 -16.75 29.00 -2.84
CA LEU A 21 -16.64 27.65 -3.43
C LEU A 21 -17.90 27.25 -4.21
N HIS A 22 -19.03 27.83 -3.82
CA HIS A 22 -20.34 27.67 -4.45
C HIS A 22 -20.70 28.98 -5.15
N PHE A 23 -20.93 28.93 -6.45
CA PHE A 23 -21.18 30.14 -7.25
C PHE A 23 -22.68 30.39 -7.47
N PRO A 24 -23.11 31.67 -7.54
CA PRO A 24 -24.45 32.01 -7.99
C PRO A 24 -24.80 31.34 -9.33
N GLY A 25 -25.92 30.63 -9.37
CA GLY A 25 -26.38 29.86 -10.54
C GLY A 25 -26.14 28.35 -10.45
N GLU A 26 -25.28 27.87 -9.55
CA GLU A 26 -25.07 26.43 -9.28
C GLU A 26 -26.26 25.83 -8.53
N THR A 27 -27.42 25.70 -9.19
CA THR A 27 -28.69 25.26 -8.60
C THR A 27 -28.73 23.78 -8.24
N HIS A 28 -27.89 22.97 -8.89
CA HIS A 28 -27.79 21.53 -8.62
C HIS A 28 -26.82 21.18 -7.49
N LEU A 29 -26.00 22.13 -7.03
CA LEU A 29 -24.93 21.86 -6.07
C LEU A 29 -25.27 22.49 -4.73
N LYS A 30 -25.31 21.69 -3.67
CA LYS A 30 -25.36 22.15 -2.27
C LYS A 30 -24.16 21.63 -1.49
N ASN A 31 -23.80 22.32 -0.41
CA ASN A 31 -22.74 21.90 0.50
C ASN A 31 -21.43 21.56 -0.22
N VAL A 32 -21.02 22.44 -1.16
CA VAL A 32 -19.79 22.27 -1.93
C VAL A 32 -18.58 22.25 -1.00
N ARG A 33 -17.77 21.20 -1.10
CA ARG A 33 -16.57 20.98 -0.28
C ARG A 33 -15.39 20.61 -1.16
N GLN A 34 -14.22 21.13 -0.82
CA GLN A 34 -12.95 20.73 -1.41
C GLN A 34 -12.38 19.54 -0.61
N LEU A 35 -11.90 18.51 -1.31
CA LEU A 35 -11.37 17.27 -0.71
C LEU A 35 -9.83 17.18 -0.77
N THR A 36 -9.22 17.74 -1.82
CA THR A 36 -7.76 17.82 -1.98
C THR A 36 -7.35 19.28 -2.10
N PHE A 37 -6.12 19.63 -1.69
CA PHE A 37 -5.74 21.03 -1.54
C PHE A 37 -4.49 21.45 -2.32
N GLU A 38 -3.75 20.50 -2.86
CA GLU A 38 -2.49 20.75 -3.58
C GLU A 38 -2.36 19.82 -4.78
N HIS A 39 -1.48 20.21 -5.70
CA HIS A 39 -1.11 19.44 -6.89
C HIS A 39 -2.26 19.25 -7.88
N ARG A 40 -2.12 18.28 -8.79
CA ARG A 40 -3.09 18.01 -9.85
C ARG A 40 -3.78 16.68 -9.60
N ASN A 41 -5.04 16.75 -9.19
CA ASN A 41 -5.92 15.64 -8.88
C ASN A 41 -7.05 15.61 -9.91
N THR A 42 -7.22 14.49 -10.59
CA THR A 42 -8.13 14.29 -11.73
C THR A 42 -8.90 12.99 -11.56
N GLU A 43 -10.03 12.84 -12.28
CA GLU A 43 -10.73 11.56 -12.45
C GLU A 43 -10.97 10.79 -11.15
N ALA A 44 -12.00 11.17 -10.38
CA ALA A 44 -12.34 10.50 -9.14
C ALA A 44 -13.60 9.65 -9.28
N TYR A 45 -13.58 8.43 -8.76
CA TYR A 45 -14.69 7.49 -8.80
C TYR A 45 -15.00 6.95 -7.40
N PHE A 46 -16.30 6.89 -7.09
CA PHE A 46 -16.78 6.31 -5.84
C PHE A 46 -16.60 4.78 -5.83
N ASN A 47 -16.38 4.20 -4.66
CA ASN A 47 -16.64 2.78 -4.45
C ASN A 47 -18.15 2.53 -4.30
N SER A 48 -18.60 1.27 -4.33
CA SER A 48 -20.04 1.01 -4.45
C SER A 48 -20.87 1.52 -3.26
N ASP A 49 -20.30 1.59 -2.05
CA ASP A 49 -21.00 2.12 -0.88
C ASP A 49 -20.82 3.64 -0.66
N ASP A 50 -20.17 4.33 -1.60
CA ASP A 50 -19.93 5.77 -1.60
C ASP A 50 -19.15 6.29 -0.38
N THR A 51 -18.23 5.48 0.18
CA THR A 51 -17.40 5.86 1.33
C THR A 51 -15.97 6.25 0.96
N TYR A 52 -15.47 5.77 -0.19
CA TYR A 52 -14.14 6.05 -0.70
C TYR A 52 -14.18 6.64 -2.11
N LEU A 53 -13.15 7.41 -2.43
CA LEU A 53 -12.80 7.79 -3.79
C LEU A 53 -11.47 7.15 -4.18
N VAL A 54 -11.38 6.69 -5.43
CA VAL A 54 -10.10 6.40 -6.11
C VAL A 54 -9.92 7.43 -7.22
N PHE A 55 -8.73 7.96 -7.37
CA PHE A 55 -8.46 9.03 -8.31
C PHE A 55 -7.02 9.08 -8.80
N GLN A 56 -6.83 9.72 -9.95
CA GLN A 56 -5.51 9.96 -10.52
C GLN A 56 -4.94 11.27 -9.99
N ALA A 57 -3.64 11.30 -9.66
CA ALA A 57 -2.96 12.55 -9.32
C ALA A 57 -1.46 12.57 -9.64
N THR A 58 -0.91 13.77 -9.80
CA THR A 58 0.54 14.05 -9.90
C THR A 58 0.99 14.97 -8.77
N GLY A 59 2.29 15.05 -8.49
CA GLY A 59 2.88 16.05 -7.60
C GLY A 59 3.07 15.63 -6.15
N TYR A 60 2.62 14.43 -5.77
CA TYR A 60 2.85 13.84 -4.44
C TYR A 60 4.25 13.19 -4.33
N GLY A 61 5.28 13.89 -4.82
CA GLY A 61 6.70 13.48 -4.82
C GLY A 61 7.18 12.64 -6.01
N VAL A 62 6.32 12.42 -7.00
CA VAL A 62 6.67 11.95 -8.35
C VAL A 62 5.95 12.84 -9.36
N GLU A 63 6.60 13.11 -10.49
CA GLU A 63 6.14 14.08 -11.49
C GLU A 63 5.24 13.47 -12.59
N CYS A 64 4.92 12.18 -12.48
CA CYS A 64 3.96 11.49 -13.34
C CYS A 64 2.70 11.05 -12.59
N GLU A 65 1.69 10.67 -13.37
CA GLU A 65 0.37 10.28 -12.89
C GLU A 65 0.43 8.98 -12.10
N GLN A 66 -0.15 8.99 -10.90
CA GLN A 66 -0.29 7.86 -10.00
C GLN A 66 -1.73 7.75 -9.53
N ILE A 67 -2.12 6.58 -9.02
CA ILE A 67 -3.47 6.35 -8.50
C ILE A 67 -3.44 6.43 -6.98
N TYR A 68 -4.38 7.19 -6.43
CA TYR A 68 -4.58 7.39 -5.01
C TYR A 68 -5.99 7.04 -4.60
N ARG A 69 -6.17 6.81 -3.30
CA ARG A 69 -7.46 6.60 -2.67
C ARG A 69 -7.56 7.44 -1.40
N LEU A 70 -8.77 7.90 -1.10
CA LEU A 70 -9.11 8.56 0.16
C LEU A 70 -10.47 8.11 0.68
N GLU A 71 -10.67 8.22 1.99
CA GLU A 71 -11.95 8.05 2.68
C GLU A 71 -12.66 9.41 2.77
N LEU A 72 -13.92 9.49 2.36
CA LEU A 72 -14.67 10.76 2.34
C LEU A 72 -14.89 11.38 3.72
N SER A 73 -14.86 10.56 4.78
CA SER A 73 -15.01 11.03 6.16
C SER A 73 -13.80 11.82 6.66
N ARG A 74 -12.61 11.54 6.10
CA ARG A 74 -11.29 12.05 6.53
C ARG A 74 -10.32 12.13 5.33
N PRO A 75 -10.63 12.94 4.31
CA PRO A 75 -9.96 12.86 3.00
C PRO A 75 -8.48 13.24 3.06
N VAL A 76 -8.09 14.13 3.97
CA VAL A 76 -6.70 14.58 4.12
C VAL A 76 -5.86 13.54 4.86
N GLU A 77 -6.42 12.92 5.90
CA GLU A 77 -5.73 11.97 6.76
C GLU A 77 -5.57 10.59 6.12
N THR A 78 -6.48 10.22 5.21
CA THR A 78 -6.57 8.85 4.66
C THR A 78 -6.00 8.70 3.25
N LEU A 79 -5.37 9.76 2.71
CA LEU A 79 -4.79 9.73 1.37
C LEU A 79 -3.68 8.67 1.26
N ALA A 80 -3.90 7.66 0.43
CA ALA A 80 -3.00 6.53 0.22
C ALA A 80 -2.73 6.29 -1.27
N LYS A 81 -1.48 5.98 -1.62
CA LYS A 81 -1.12 5.57 -2.99
C LYS A 81 -1.55 4.12 -3.21
N ILE A 82 -2.16 3.86 -4.36
CA ILE A 82 -2.63 2.54 -4.81
C ILE A 82 -1.73 2.01 -5.92
N SER A 83 -1.29 2.85 -6.85
CA SER A 83 -0.31 2.44 -7.86
C SER A 83 1.05 2.12 -7.24
N THR A 84 1.93 1.47 -8.01
CA THR A 84 3.26 1.05 -7.53
C THR A 84 4.18 2.24 -7.24
N GLY A 85 3.93 3.42 -7.83
CA GLY A 85 4.87 4.54 -7.85
C GLY A 85 6.00 4.37 -8.87
N ILE A 86 5.87 3.41 -9.77
CA ILE A 86 6.78 3.18 -10.90
C ILE A 86 5.96 3.32 -12.18
N GLY A 87 6.54 3.93 -13.21
CA GLY A 87 5.82 4.25 -14.44
C GLY A 87 4.74 5.29 -14.19
N THR A 88 3.89 5.50 -15.20
CA THR A 88 2.70 6.33 -15.08
C THR A 88 1.45 5.44 -15.08
N SER A 89 0.41 5.92 -14.41
CA SER A 89 -0.86 5.23 -14.22
C SER A 89 -2.02 6.17 -14.51
N ALA A 90 -3.10 5.64 -15.07
CA ALA A 90 -4.31 6.39 -15.35
C ALA A 90 -5.59 5.57 -15.13
N ALA A 91 -6.74 6.22 -15.29
CA ALA A 91 -8.06 5.60 -15.38
C ALA A 91 -8.31 4.51 -14.32
N SER A 92 -8.58 4.93 -13.09
CA SER A 92 -8.90 4.02 -12.00
C SER A 92 -10.39 3.82 -11.81
N PHE A 93 -10.84 2.62 -11.44
CA PHE A 93 -12.25 2.35 -11.12
C PHE A 93 -12.39 1.26 -10.05
N PHE A 94 -13.41 1.32 -9.19
CA PHE A 94 -13.64 0.25 -8.21
C PHE A 94 -14.33 -0.95 -8.82
N TYR A 95 -13.91 -2.14 -8.40
CA TYR A 95 -14.70 -3.34 -8.60
C TYR A 95 -15.97 -3.29 -7.74
N PRO A 96 -17.05 -3.99 -8.15
CA PRO A 96 -18.29 -4.00 -7.37
C PRO A 96 -18.13 -4.48 -5.92
N ASN A 97 -17.11 -5.30 -5.61
CA ASN A 97 -16.80 -5.70 -4.23
C ASN A 97 -16.37 -4.54 -3.31
N SER A 98 -16.23 -3.32 -3.84
CA SER A 98 -15.90 -2.07 -3.13
C SER A 98 -14.50 -1.99 -2.53
N VAL A 99 -13.65 -2.96 -2.85
CA VAL A 99 -12.34 -3.15 -2.23
C VAL A 99 -11.25 -3.18 -3.31
N ASP A 100 -11.45 -4.02 -4.33
CA ASP A 100 -10.50 -4.12 -5.43
C ASP A 100 -10.64 -2.91 -6.37
N ILE A 101 -9.53 -2.52 -6.99
CA ILE A 101 -9.41 -1.37 -7.86
C ILE A 101 -8.82 -1.85 -9.19
N LEU A 102 -9.38 -1.35 -10.28
CA LEU A 102 -8.83 -1.43 -11.62
C LEU A 102 -8.06 -0.14 -11.89
N TYR A 103 -6.90 -0.21 -12.54
CA TYR A 103 -6.26 0.96 -13.17
C TYR A 103 -5.42 0.56 -14.39
N SER A 104 -5.13 1.51 -15.28
CA SER A 104 -4.17 1.29 -16.37
C SER A 104 -2.79 1.87 -16.03
N GLY A 105 -1.72 1.21 -16.46
CA GLY A 105 -0.38 1.73 -16.24
C GLY A 105 0.70 0.91 -16.92
N ASN A 106 1.96 1.37 -16.83
CA ASN A 106 3.09 0.75 -17.51
C ASN A 106 4.26 0.37 -16.60
N PHE A 107 4.01 0.26 -15.29
CA PHE A 107 5.06 -0.08 -14.30
C PHE A 107 5.81 -1.38 -14.64
N HIS A 108 5.10 -2.39 -15.16
CA HIS A 108 5.66 -3.69 -15.54
C HIS A 108 6.60 -3.66 -16.75
N LYS A 109 6.62 -2.56 -17.50
CA LYS A 109 7.52 -2.30 -18.65
C LYS A 109 8.41 -1.08 -18.42
N THR A 110 8.32 -0.44 -17.25
CA THR A 110 9.13 0.71 -16.90
C THR A 110 10.38 0.25 -16.16
N ARG A 111 11.55 0.48 -16.77
CA ARG A 111 12.83 0.18 -16.12
C ARG A 111 13.14 1.22 -15.07
N VAL A 112 13.36 0.76 -13.85
CA VAL A 112 13.87 1.58 -12.75
C VAL A 112 15.41 1.56 -12.81
N ASN A 113 16.06 2.69 -13.08
CA ASN A 113 17.53 2.75 -13.11
C ASN A 113 18.10 3.05 -11.72
N ALA A 114 18.69 2.02 -11.09
CA ALA A 114 19.21 2.10 -9.73
C ALA A 114 20.27 3.20 -9.50
N LYS A 115 21.08 3.53 -10.51
CA LYS A 115 22.15 4.53 -10.35
C LYS A 115 21.67 5.99 -10.40
N LYS A 116 20.36 6.24 -10.58
CA LYS A 116 19.82 7.59 -10.82
C LYS A 116 18.46 7.87 -10.19
N LEU A 117 18.07 7.15 -9.14
CA LEU A 117 16.77 7.39 -8.48
C LEU A 117 16.70 8.71 -7.68
N THR A 118 17.67 9.62 -7.84
CA THR A 118 17.63 11.00 -7.32
C THR A 118 16.90 11.98 -8.24
N ASP A 119 16.62 11.61 -9.51
CA ASP A 119 16.17 12.54 -10.57
C ASP A 119 14.81 12.15 -11.21
N ASP A 120 13.94 11.45 -10.47
CA ASP A 120 12.64 10.93 -10.94
C ASP A 120 12.68 10.05 -12.21
N ASN A 121 13.64 9.11 -12.27
CA ASN A 121 13.66 8.07 -13.31
C ASN A 121 12.61 6.97 -13.06
N SER A 122 11.72 7.16 -12.08
CA SER A 122 10.59 6.26 -11.84
C SER A 122 9.48 6.48 -12.87
N CYS A 123 9.41 7.68 -13.44
CA CYS A 123 8.38 8.08 -14.38
C CYS A 123 8.77 7.81 -15.85
N THR A 124 7.79 7.41 -16.65
CA THR A 124 7.97 7.33 -18.11
C THR A 124 8.08 8.74 -18.69
N PRO A 125 9.12 9.04 -19.51
CA PRO A 125 9.24 10.35 -20.14
C PRO A 125 8.05 10.67 -21.05
N LYS A 126 7.52 11.89 -20.96
CA LYS A 126 6.47 12.40 -21.85
C LYS A 126 6.97 12.44 -23.30
N LYS A 127 6.18 11.90 -24.23
CA LYS A 127 6.54 11.78 -25.66
C LYS A 127 6.65 13.14 -26.33
N CYS A 128 5.88 14.12 -25.88
CA CYS A 128 6.01 15.52 -26.32
C CYS A 128 7.43 16.10 -26.11
N ASN A 129 8.21 15.60 -25.15
CA ASN A 129 9.58 16.04 -24.90
C ASN A 129 10.63 15.24 -25.66
N SER A 130 10.23 14.23 -26.45
CA SER A 130 11.15 13.36 -27.18
C SER A 130 11.81 14.09 -28.37
N SER A 131 13.04 13.67 -28.70
CA SER A 131 13.78 14.25 -29.84
C SER A 131 13.08 14.09 -31.20
N GLU A 132 12.27 13.04 -31.36
CA GLU A 132 11.44 12.80 -32.53
C GLU A 132 10.39 13.90 -32.68
N VAL A 133 9.61 14.15 -31.62
CA VAL A 133 8.56 15.18 -31.61
C VAL A 133 9.15 16.59 -31.74
N GLN A 134 10.29 16.87 -31.10
CA GLN A 134 10.91 18.20 -31.14
C GLN A 134 11.48 18.58 -32.51
N ARG A 135 11.84 17.60 -33.36
CA ARG A 135 12.29 17.84 -34.75
C ARG A 135 11.13 18.03 -35.73
N ASP A 136 9.91 17.66 -35.32
CA ASP A 136 8.72 17.73 -36.12
C ASP A 136 7.93 19.01 -35.76
N GLU A 137 7.97 20.02 -36.64
CA GLU A 137 7.34 21.32 -36.37
C GLU A 137 5.84 21.19 -36.06
N THR A 138 5.13 20.30 -36.76
CA THR A 138 3.71 20.07 -36.56
C THR A 138 3.46 19.45 -35.19
N LEU A 139 4.15 18.36 -34.85
CA LEU A 139 3.97 17.69 -33.55
C LEU A 139 4.38 18.60 -32.39
N ARG A 140 5.48 19.33 -32.51
CA ARG A 140 5.92 20.31 -31.52
C ARG A 140 4.85 21.39 -31.27
N ARG A 141 4.27 21.95 -32.33
CA ARG A 141 3.18 22.93 -32.23
C ARG A 141 1.93 22.33 -31.57
N MET A 142 1.59 21.08 -31.90
CA MET A 142 0.47 20.39 -31.27
C MET A 142 0.72 20.19 -29.77
N CYS A 143 1.89 19.69 -29.37
CA CYS A 143 2.25 19.51 -27.96
C CYS A 143 2.21 20.82 -27.15
N GLN A 144 2.44 21.96 -27.79
CA GLN A 144 2.32 23.29 -27.16
C GLN A 144 0.87 23.79 -27.02
N SER A 145 -0.11 23.12 -27.64
CA SER A 145 -1.52 23.52 -27.60
C SER A 145 -2.21 23.23 -26.26
N GLY A 146 -1.69 22.29 -25.46
CA GLY A 146 -2.30 21.86 -24.21
C GLY A 146 -3.44 20.82 -24.34
N HIS A 147 -3.75 20.37 -25.55
CA HIS A 147 -4.79 19.35 -25.84
C HIS A 147 -4.20 18.06 -26.44
N VAL A 148 -2.98 17.73 -26.04
CA VAL A 148 -2.26 16.53 -26.48
C VAL A 148 -1.94 15.68 -25.27
N TRP A 149 -2.13 14.38 -25.39
CA TRP A 149 -1.76 13.39 -24.37
C TRP A 149 -1.03 12.20 -24.99
N ASP A 150 -0.25 11.54 -24.16
CA ASP A 150 0.55 10.37 -24.51
C ASP A 150 -0.34 9.12 -24.64
N VAL A 151 -0.08 8.33 -25.68
CA VAL A 151 -0.72 7.04 -25.94
C VAL A 151 0.34 5.97 -25.72
N PHE A 152 0.68 5.70 -24.46
CA PHE A 152 1.75 4.77 -24.12
C PHE A 152 1.43 3.34 -24.58
N PRO A 153 2.17 2.76 -25.55
CA PRO A 153 1.91 1.40 -26.03
C PRO A 153 2.17 0.31 -24.97
N THR A 154 2.72 0.71 -23.83
CA THR A 154 3.04 -0.15 -22.70
C THR A 154 1.98 -0.12 -21.60
N TYR A 155 0.88 0.62 -21.79
CA TYR A 155 -0.25 0.61 -20.86
C TYR A 155 -1.00 -0.70 -20.96
N ASP A 156 -1.09 -1.38 -19.82
CA ASP A 156 -2.00 -2.49 -19.63
C ASP A 156 -2.95 -2.18 -18.46
N ILE A 157 -4.05 -2.91 -18.39
CA ILE A 157 -5.06 -2.81 -17.34
C ILE A 157 -4.75 -3.83 -16.24
N PHE A 158 -4.72 -3.37 -15.00
CA PHE A 158 -4.38 -4.16 -13.83
C PHE A 158 -5.53 -4.18 -12.83
N LYS A 159 -5.65 -5.31 -12.13
CA LYS A 159 -6.45 -5.45 -10.92
C LYS A 159 -5.54 -5.40 -9.70
N VAL A 160 -5.88 -4.56 -8.72
CA VAL A 160 -5.19 -4.48 -7.43
C VAL A 160 -6.19 -4.54 -6.28
N ASN A 161 -5.71 -4.89 -5.08
CA ASN A 161 -6.52 -4.87 -3.87
C ASN A 161 -6.53 -3.49 -3.18
N GLU A 162 -7.13 -3.40 -1.99
CA GLU A 162 -7.30 -2.16 -1.23
C GLU A 162 -6.00 -1.48 -0.79
N TYR A 163 -4.88 -2.20 -0.84
CA TYR A 163 -3.53 -1.72 -0.53
C TYR A 163 -2.73 -1.34 -1.77
N GLY A 164 -3.26 -1.63 -2.96
CA GLY A 164 -2.57 -1.46 -4.23
C GLY A 164 -1.72 -2.64 -4.68
N ASN A 165 -1.79 -3.80 -4.00
CA ASN A 165 -1.01 -4.98 -4.39
C ASN A 165 -1.64 -5.65 -5.63
N VAL A 166 -0.80 -6.00 -6.61
CA VAL A 166 -1.24 -6.47 -7.93
C VAL A 166 -1.77 -7.90 -7.84
N LEU A 167 -3.06 -8.06 -8.17
CA LEU A 167 -3.75 -9.36 -8.15
C LEU A 167 -3.82 -9.99 -9.54
N ASP A 168 -3.94 -9.18 -10.59
CA ASP A 168 -4.02 -9.66 -11.96
C ASP A 168 -3.60 -8.59 -12.98
N GLN A 169 -3.19 -9.04 -14.16
CA GLN A 169 -2.95 -8.22 -15.35
C GLN A 169 -3.97 -8.63 -16.40
N ILE A 170 -4.97 -7.78 -16.62
CA ILE A 170 -6.15 -8.06 -17.45
C ILE A 170 -5.82 -8.02 -18.94
N THR A 171 -5.01 -7.05 -19.36
CA THR A 171 -4.48 -6.97 -20.72
C THR A 171 -2.99 -7.26 -20.75
N LYS A 172 -2.53 -7.96 -21.79
CA LYS A 172 -1.16 -8.46 -21.94
C LYS A 172 -0.75 -8.31 -23.40
N ASN A 173 -0.54 -7.09 -23.85
CA ASN A 173 -0.13 -6.79 -25.22
C ASN A 173 0.80 -5.56 -25.23
N ASP A 174 1.35 -5.22 -26.39
CA ASP A 174 2.19 -4.03 -26.58
C ASP A 174 1.43 -2.95 -27.37
N VAL A 175 0.18 -2.71 -26.98
CA VAL A 175 -0.64 -1.59 -27.46
C VAL A 175 -1.21 -0.83 -26.26
N TYR A 176 -1.62 0.42 -26.49
CA TYR A 176 -2.26 1.21 -25.44
C TYR A 176 -3.61 0.60 -25.08
N ASP A 177 -3.76 0.11 -23.84
CA ASP A 177 -5.03 -0.31 -23.25
C ASP A 177 -5.30 0.53 -21.97
N SER A 178 -6.30 1.41 -22.00
CA SER A 178 -6.55 2.39 -20.92
C SER A 178 -8.02 2.86 -20.87
N GLU A 179 -8.31 3.87 -20.04
CA GLU A 179 -9.64 4.51 -19.94
C GLU A 179 -10.75 3.50 -19.64
N ALA A 180 -10.43 2.56 -18.75
CA ALA A 180 -11.21 1.37 -18.52
C ALA A 180 -12.28 1.57 -17.44
N PHE A 181 -13.48 1.05 -17.70
CA PHE A 181 -14.63 1.11 -16.81
C PHE A 181 -15.29 -0.25 -16.68
N ILE A 182 -15.72 -0.58 -15.46
CA ILE A 182 -16.38 -1.86 -15.16
C ILE A 182 -17.90 -1.70 -15.32
N SER A 183 -18.54 -2.71 -15.91
CA SER A 183 -20.01 -2.76 -16.01
C SER A 183 -20.66 -2.86 -14.62
N PRO A 184 -21.88 -2.32 -14.41
CA PRO A 184 -22.55 -2.36 -13.11
C PRO A 184 -22.71 -3.78 -12.53
N ASP A 185 -22.85 -4.79 -13.38
CA ASP A 185 -22.94 -6.19 -12.98
C ASP A 185 -21.58 -6.85 -12.65
N GLY A 186 -20.48 -6.14 -12.83
CA GLY A 186 -19.12 -6.60 -12.54
C GLY A 186 -18.56 -7.63 -13.50
N LYS A 187 -19.18 -7.85 -14.66
CA LYS A 187 -18.78 -8.94 -15.57
C LYS A 187 -17.96 -8.49 -16.76
N LYS A 188 -17.99 -7.20 -17.10
CA LYS A 188 -17.33 -6.66 -18.29
C LYS A 188 -16.49 -5.45 -17.95
N ILE A 189 -15.49 -5.20 -18.80
CA ILE A 189 -14.68 -3.98 -18.81
C ILE A 189 -14.80 -3.38 -20.20
N VAL A 190 -15.26 -2.13 -20.31
CA VAL A 190 -15.09 -1.33 -21.53
C VAL A 190 -13.82 -0.50 -21.39
N TYR A 191 -13.02 -0.38 -22.46
CA TYR A 191 -11.74 0.31 -22.43
C TYR A 191 -11.36 0.82 -23.82
N THR A 192 -10.44 1.76 -23.88
CA THR A 192 -9.87 2.27 -25.13
C THR A 192 -8.63 1.46 -25.48
N SER A 193 -8.54 0.98 -26.73
CA SER A 193 -7.39 0.21 -27.20
C SER A 193 -6.88 0.67 -28.56
N LYS A 194 -5.55 0.67 -28.74
CA LYS A 194 -4.89 0.84 -30.04
C LYS A 194 -4.76 -0.48 -30.84
N GLN A 195 -5.38 -1.57 -30.39
CA GLN A 195 -5.21 -2.91 -30.98
C GLN A 195 -5.63 -3.00 -32.47
N SER A 196 -6.58 -2.18 -32.92
CA SER A 196 -7.02 -2.12 -34.32
C SER A 196 -6.08 -1.32 -35.24
N GLY A 197 -5.08 -0.65 -34.67
CA GLY A 197 -4.28 0.39 -35.33
C GLY A 197 -4.87 1.80 -35.19
N ASP A 198 -6.06 1.93 -34.62
CA ASP A 198 -6.71 3.19 -34.23
C ASP A 198 -7.14 3.13 -32.75
N LEU A 199 -7.49 4.26 -32.14
CA LEU A 199 -7.97 4.30 -30.76
C LEU A 199 -9.48 4.08 -30.70
N ASP A 200 -9.88 2.82 -30.63
CA ASP A 200 -11.28 2.38 -30.59
C ASP A 200 -11.69 1.92 -29.18
N LEU A 201 -13.00 1.84 -28.94
CA LEU A 201 -13.55 1.16 -27.77
C LEU A 201 -13.55 -0.34 -27.96
N TRP A 202 -13.14 -1.04 -26.91
CA TRP A 202 -13.18 -2.48 -26.79
C TRP A 202 -13.91 -2.87 -25.51
N ILE A 203 -14.50 -4.06 -25.52
CA ILE A 203 -15.07 -4.67 -24.33
C ILE A 203 -14.42 -6.03 -24.09
N THR A 204 -14.18 -6.32 -22.82
CA THR A 204 -13.69 -7.63 -22.39
C THR A 204 -14.48 -8.20 -21.22
N ASP A 205 -14.39 -9.52 -21.02
CA ASP A 205 -14.78 -10.13 -19.75
C ASP A 205 -13.92 -9.59 -18.62
N ILE A 206 -14.46 -9.59 -17.39
CA ILE A 206 -13.78 -9.04 -16.20
C ILE A 206 -12.38 -9.67 -15.92
N ASN A 207 -12.09 -10.84 -16.51
CA ASN A 207 -10.82 -11.56 -16.44
C ASN A 207 -9.94 -11.43 -17.70
N GLY A 208 -10.36 -10.65 -18.70
CA GLY A 208 -9.60 -10.41 -19.93
C GLY A 208 -9.80 -11.43 -21.08
N ALA A 209 -10.64 -12.47 -20.91
CA ALA A 209 -10.69 -13.60 -21.86
C ALA A 209 -11.36 -13.31 -23.22
N LEU A 210 -12.50 -12.61 -23.26
CA LEU A 210 -13.26 -12.33 -24.49
C LEU A 210 -13.12 -10.88 -24.92
N LYS A 211 -12.28 -10.57 -25.91
CA LYS A 211 -12.07 -9.19 -26.40
C LYS A 211 -12.88 -8.90 -27.67
N ILE A 212 -13.70 -7.84 -27.65
CA ILE A 212 -14.55 -7.43 -28.77
C ILE A 212 -14.34 -5.94 -29.04
N GLN A 213 -14.00 -5.58 -30.28
CA GLN A 213 -13.95 -4.19 -30.75
C GLN A 213 -15.39 -3.67 -30.95
N LEU A 214 -15.74 -2.57 -30.29
CA LEU A 214 -17.06 -1.95 -30.33
C LEU A 214 -17.16 -0.81 -31.35
N THR A 215 -16.11 0.00 -31.50
CA THR A 215 -16.06 1.10 -32.47
C THR A 215 -15.02 0.83 -33.56
N LYS A 216 -15.23 1.40 -34.75
CA LYS A 216 -14.37 1.16 -35.94
C LYS A 216 -14.19 2.41 -36.80
N LYS A 217 -14.79 3.53 -36.41
CA LYS A 217 -14.75 4.75 -37.23
C LYS A 217 -13.46 5.48 -36.90
N LYS A 218 -12.78 5.94 -37.95
CA LYS A 218 -11.49 6.61 -37.80
C LYS A 218 -11.54 7.77 -36.82
N GLY A 219 -10.61 7.77 -35.87
CA GLY A 219 -10.47 8.80 -34.85
C GLY A 219 -10.24 8.22 -33.46
N TYR A 220 -10.37 9.09 -32.45
CA TYR A 220 -10.15 8.71 -31.06
C TYR A 220 -11.49 8.53 -30.35
N ASP A 221 -11.73 7.34 -29.84
CA ASP A 221 -12.83 7.01 -28.93
C ASP A 221 -12.31 6.76 -27.53
N GLY A 222 -12.88 7.44 -26.54
CA GLY A 222 -12.39 7.40 -25.17
C GLY A 222 -13.43 7.71 -24.11
N GLY A 223 -13.01 7.55 -22.85
CA GLY A 223 -13.78 7.88 -21.65
C GLY A 223 -15.18 7.26 -21.62
N ALA A 224 -15.28 5.99 -22.01
CA ALA A 224 -16.55 5.28 -22.08
C ALA A 224 -17.07 4.92 -20.68
N SER A 225 -18.35 5.20 -20.40
CA SER A 225 -19.02 4.77 -19.16
C SER A 225 -20.34 4.06 -19.46
N PHE A 226 -20.64 3.03 -18.66
CA PHE A 226 -21.90 2.30 -18.75
C PHE A 226 -23.07 3.11 -18.16
N SER A 227 -24.26 2.94 -18.74
CA SER A 227 -25.50 3.34 -18.09
C SER A 227 -25.72 2.54 -16.80
N PRO A 228 -26.46 3.07 -15.80
CA PRO A 228 -26.71 2.36 -14.55
C PRO A 228 -27.31 0.96 -14.71
N ASP A 229 -28.16 0.75 -15.72
CA ASP A 229 -28.72 -0.56 -16.04
C ASP A 229 -27.78 -1.49 -16.83
N GLY A 230 -26.59 -1.02 -17.18
CA GLY A 230 -25.56 -1.73 -17.94
C GLY A 230 -25.89 -1.97 -19.42
N LYS A 231 -27.01 -1.42 -19.94
CA LYS A 231 -27.48 -1.69 -21.30
C LYS A 231 -26.88 -0.78 -22.36
N LYS A 232 -26.35 0.39 -21.97
CA LYS A 232 -25.81 1.38 -22.88
C LYS A 232 -24.43 1.84 -22.44
N ILE A 233 -23.70 2.42 -23.38
CA ILE A 233 -22.40 3.05 -23.17
C ILE A 233 -22.49 4.48 -23.71
N VAL A 234 -22.04 5.44 -22.92
CA VAL A 234 -21.75 6.80 -23.38
C VAL A 234 -20.24 6.97 -23.47
N PHE A 235 -19.76 7.66 -24.50
CA PHE A 235 -18.35 7.94 -24.68
C PHE A 235 -18.15 9.26 -25.41
N HIS A 236 -16.91 9.74 -25.42
CA HIS A 236 -16.54 10.88 -26.24
C HIS A 236 -15.71 10.42 -27.45
N ALA A 237 -15.81 11.18 -28.54
CA ALA A 237 -15.14 10.84 -29.78
C ALA A 237 -14.60 12.08 -30.50
N SER A 238 -13.38 11.97 -31.04
CA SER A 238 -12.85 12.88 -32.05
C SER A 238 -12.93 12.21 -33.42
N ARG A 239 -13.50 12.92 -34.39
CA ARG A 239 -13.72 12.42 -35.76
C ARG A 239 -13.09 13.39 -36.76
N PRO A 240 -11.87 13.13 -37.27
CA PRO A 240 -11.27 13.96 -38.32
C PRO A 240 -12.08 13.84 -39.62
N LYS A 241 -12.50 14.97 -40.20
CA LYS A 241 -13.42 15.05 -41.35
C LYS A 241 -12.71 15.42 -42.65
N THR A 242 -11.59 16.12 -42.57
CA THR A 242 -10.79 16.52 -43.76
C THR A 242 -9.53 15.67 -43.92
N ASN A 243 -8.98 15.60 -45.12
CA ASN A 243 -7.70 14.92 -45.37
C ASN A 243 -6.55 15.49 -44.52
N GLU A 244 -6.57 16.79 -44.23
CA GLU A 244 -5.59 17.45 -43.36
C GLU A 244 -5.75 17.01 -41.91
N GLU A 245 -6.98 17.00 -41.39
CA GLU A 245 -7.28 16.52 -40.02
C GLU A 245 -6.88 15.04 -39.86
N ILE A 246 -7.17 14.21 -40.86
CA ILE A 246 -6.79 12.79 -40.90
C ILE A 246 -5.26 12.64 -40.89
N ALA A 247 -4.55 13.42 -41.70
CA ALA A 247 -3.09 13.36 -41.77
C ALA A 247 -2.43 13.80 -40.44
N ILE A 248 -2.97 14.83 -39.78
CA ILE A 248 -2.49 15.25 -38.45
C ILE A 248 -2.74 14.16 -37.41
N TYR A 249 -3.95 13.58 -37.41
CA TYR A 249 -4.31 12.49 -36.50
C TYR A 249 -3.39 11.26 -36.67
N ASP A 250 -3.19 10.80 -37.92
CA ASP A 250 -2.30 9.67 -38.22
C ASP A 250 -0.86 9.94 -37.80
N ARG A 251 -0.39 11.19 -37.99
CA ARG A 251 0.95 11.62 -37.59
C ARG A 251 1.12 11.58 -36.07
N LEU A 252 0.13 12.06 -35.32
CA LEU A 252 0.13 11.98 -33.84
C LEU A 252 0.12 10.52 -33.38
N LEU A 253 -0.79 9.71 -33.90
CA LEU A 253 -0.97 8.32 -33.46
C LEU A 253 0.27 7.45 -33.76
N LYS A 254 0.93 7.69 -34.90
CA LYS A 254 2.23 7.06 -35.24
C LYS A 254 3.34 7.43 -34.26
N ASN A 255 3.24 8.58 -33.61
CA ASN A 255 4.17 9.09 -32.62
C ASN A 255 3.65 8.87 -31.19
N ASP A 256 2.71 7.94 -30.96
CA ASP A 256 2.17 7.63 -29.64
C ASP A 256 1.58 8.85 -28.92
N LEU A 257 0.95 9.72 -29.70
CA LEU A 257 0.24 10.90 -29.24
C LEU A 257 -1.18 10.88 -29.78
N VAL A 258 -2.08 11.57 -29.10
CA VAL A 258 -3.37 11.95 -29.65
C VAL A 258 -3.68 13.38 -29.24
N ALA A 259 -4.36 14.10 -30.12
CA ALA A 259 -4.78 15.48 -29.89
C ALA A 259 -6.24 15.63 -30.30
N THR A 260 -6.97 16.47 -29.59
CA THR A 260 -8.37 16.74 -29.93
C THR A 260 -8.60 18.25 -30.03
N SER A 261 -9.06 18.69 -31.20
CA SER A 261 -9.53 20.06 -31.42
C SER A 261 -11.06 20.15 -31.39
N LYS A 262 -11.74 19.00 -31.47
CA LYS A 262 -13.20 18.82 -31.37
C LYS A 262 -13.47 17.44 -30.75
N MET A 263 -14.39 17.37 -29.79
CA MET A 263 -14.86 16.13 -29.18
C MET A 263 -16.38 16.20 -29.07
N GLU A 264 -17.03 15.15 -29.54
CA GLU A 264 -18.48 15.00 -29.52
C GLU A 264 -18.86 13.78 -28.65
N LEU A 265 -20.03 13.81 -28.03
CA LEU A 265 -20.52 12.70 -27.22
C LEU A 265 -21.33 11.74 -28.08
N TYR A 266 -21.19 10.44 -27.79
CA TYR A 266 -21.90 9.36 -28.47
C TYR A 266 -22.51 8.41 -27.46
N VAL A 267 -23.64 7.80 -27.84
CA VAL A 267 -24.30 6.73 -27.10
C VAL A 267 -24.48 5.51 -28.00
N MET A 268 -24.33 4.32 -27.44
CA MET A 268 -24.57 3.04 -28.13
C MET A 268 -25.09 1.98 -27.15
N GLU A 269 -25.65 0.88 -27.67
CA GLU A 269 -26.01 -0.28 -26.85
C GLU A 269 -24.75 -1.07 -26.44
N ALA A 270 -24.71 -1.54 -25.19
CA ALA A 270 -23.60 -2.31 -24.64
C ALA A 270 -23.52 -3.75 -25.18
N ASN A 271 -24.65 -4.29 -25.65
CA ASN A 271 -24.78 -5.68 -26.11
C ASN A 271 -24.57 -5.83 -27.63
N THR A 272 -23.82 -4.94 -28.27
CA THR A 272 -23.64 -4.94 -29.73
C THR A 272 -23.10 -6.31 -30.18
N VAL A 273 -23.94 -7.06 -30.91
CA VAL A 273 -23.63 -8.41 -31.39
C VAL A 273 -22.51 -8.32 -32.43
N CYS A 274 -21.45 -9.10 -32.24
CA CYS A 274 -20.34 -9.25 -33.18
C CYS A 274 -20.83 -9.32 -34.64
N GLY A 275 -20.41 -8.37 -35.48
CA GLY A 275 -20.54 -8.45 -36.93
C GLY A 275 -21.70 -7.67 -37.58
N LYS A 276 -22.60 -7.05 -36.82
CA LYS A 276 -23.46 -5.97 -37.34
C LYS A 276 -22.80 -4.63 -37.00
N GLY A 277 -22.86 -3.64 -37.90
CA GLY A 277 -22.18 -2.35 -37.72
C GLY A 277 -22.45 -1.67 -36.38
N THR A 278 -21.61 -0.70 -36.02
CA THR A 278 -21.71 0.01 -34.74
C THR A 278 -23.01 0.80 -34.70
N ASP A 279 -23.80 0.65 -33.63
CA ASP A 279 -25.06 1.37 -33.42
C ASP A 279 -24.85 2.73 -32.73
N GLU A 280 -23.60 3.20 -32.72
CA GLU A 280 -23.18 4.49 -32.17
C GLU A 280 -23.94 5.66 -32.81
N LYS A 281 -24.49 6.52 -31.95
CA LYS A 281 -25.23 7.72 -32.34
C LYS A 281 -24.65 8.94 -31.65
N PRO A 282 -24.43 10.05 -32.35
CA PRO A 282 -24.06 11.30 -31.70
C PRO A 282 -25.20 11.72 -30.76
N LEU A 283 -24.84 12.14 -29.55
CA LEU A 283 -25.78 12.59 -28.53
C LEU A 283 -26.55 13.84 -29.00
N PHE A 284 -25.85 14.75 -29.68
CA PHE A 284 -26.42 15.96 -30.24
C PHE A 284 -26.64 15.83 -31.75
N LYS A 285 -27.79 16.33 -32.23
CA LYS A 285 -28.13 16.31 -33.66
C LYS A 285 -27.18 17.15 -34.54
N GLN A 286 -26.53 18.15 -33.95
CA GLN A 286 -25.60 19.05 -34.61
C GLN A 286 -24.35 19.22 -33.76
N PRO A 287 -23.16 19.35 -34.38
CA PRO A 287 -21.94 19.71 -33.66
C PRO A 287 -22.12 21.02 -32.90
N ARG A 288 -21.70 21.06 -31.63
CA ARG A 288 -21.91 22.25 -30.77
C ARG A 288 -20.75 23.24 -30.80
N GLY A 289 -19.63 22.91 -31.43
CA GLY A 289 -18.44 23.75 -31.48
C GLY A 289 -17.76 23.85 -30.12
N GLY A 290 -16.96 22.84 -29.77
CA GLY A 290 -16.26 22.74 -28.49
C GLY A 290 -15.71 21.33 -28.25
N LEU A 291 -15.17 21.12 -27.07
CA LEU A 291 -14.71 19.84 -26.55
C LEU A 291 -15.73 19.36 -25.51
N ASP A 292 -16.56 18.40 -25.89
CA ASP A 292 -17.47 17.69 -24.99
C ASP A 292 -16.84 16.36 -24.59
N TRP A 293 -16.53 16.18 -23.31
CA TRP A 293 -15.72 15.04 -22.86
C TRP A 293 -16.04 14.60 -21.43
N THR A 294 -15.48 13.45 -21.05
CA THR A 294 -15.69 12.77 -19.75
C THR A 294 -17.18 12.60 -19.39
N PRO A 295 -17.99 11.96 -20.27
CA PRO A 295 -19.40 11.77 -19.98
C PRO A 295 -19.60 10.70 -18.90
N TYR A 296 -20.58 10.94 -18.03
CA TYR A 296 -21.00 10.01 -16.99
C TYR A 296 -22.52 10.02 -16.87
N TYR A 297 -23.14 8.85 -16.75
CA TYR A 297 -24.58 8.76 -16.58
C TYR A 297 -25.01 9.24 -15.19
N HIS A 298 -26.12 9.97 -15.14
CA HIS A 298 -26.88 10.16 -13.91
C HIS A 298 -27.51 8.82 -13.50
N THR A 299 -27.68 8.62 -12.19
CA THR A 299 -28.30 7.42 -11.60
C THR A 299 -29.78 7.22 -11.95
N ASP A 300 -30.37 8.11 -12.75
CA ASP A 300 -31.74 7.97 -13.25
C ASP A 300 -31.81 7.27 -14.61
N ASN A 301 -30.64 6.89 -15.16
CA ASN A 301 -30.49 6.18 -16.43
C ASN A 301 -31.04 6.96 -17.63
N LYS A 302 -31.20 8.27 -17.51
CA LYS A 302 -31.79 9.15 -18.55
C LYS A 302 -30.94 10.36 -18.87
N ARG A 303 -30.19 10.86 -17.89
CA ARG A 303 -29.35 12.04 -18.05
C ARG A 303 -27.87 11.69 -18.05
N ILE A 304 -27.07 12.54 -18.68
CA ILE A 304 -25.63 12.41 -18.82
C ILE A 304 -25.01 13.73 -18.39
N ILE A 305 -24.09 13.69 -17.43
CA ILE A 305 -23.25 14.82 -17.03
C ILE A 305 -21.91 14.75 -17.76
N PHE A 306 -21.36 15.88 -18.18
CA PHE A 306 -20.12 15.94 -18.95
C PHE A 306 -19.43 17.30 -18.83
N SER A 307 -18.17 17.35 -19.26
CA SER A 307 -17.34 18.56 -19.27
C SER A 307 -17.40 19.23 -20.64
N SER A 308 -17.56 20.55 -20.69
CA SER A 308 -17.59 21.29 -21.96
C SER A 308 -17.03 22.71 -21.86
N ASN A 309 -16.38 23.15 -22.93
CA ASN A 309 -15.93 24.53 -23.13
C ASN A 309 -16.79 25.30 -24.15
N MET A 310 -17.97 24.79 -24.53
CA MET A 310 -18.84 25.35 -25.58
C MET A 310 -19.16 26.86 -25.45
N ASN A 311 -19.13 27.41 -24.24
CA ASN A 311 -19.46 28.81 -23.94
C ASN A 311 -18.24 29.62 -23.44
N SER A 312 -17.04 29.06 -23.57
CA SER A 312 -15.80 29.69 -23.12
C SER A 312 -15.07 30.36 -24.29
N THR A 313 -14.57 31.57 -24.04
CA THR A 313 -13.59 32.23 -24.91
C THR A 313 -12.18 32.18 -24.33
N LYS A 314 -12.00 31.56 -23.16
CA LYS A 314 -10.73 31.48 -22.44
C LYS A 314 -10.08 30.11 -22.65
N PRO A 315 -8.76 30.05 -22.89
CA PRO A 315 -8.06 28.77 -22.91
C PRO A 315 -8.21 28.07 -21.55
N ASN A 316 -8.53 26.78 -21.58
CA ASN A 316 -8.67 25.91 -20.41
C ASN A 316 -9.82 26.26 -19.42
N GLU A 317 -10.83 27.01 -19.83
CA GLU A 317 -12.07 27.17 -19.06
C GLU A 317 -13.10 26.11 -19.50
N TYR A 318 -13.58 25.32 -18.54
CA TYR A 318 -14.55 24.24 -18.72
C TYR A 318 -15.63 24.32 -17.66
N HIS A 319 -16.86 23.97 -18.05
CA HIS A 319 -17.99 23.83 -17.15
C HIS A 319 -18.62 22.45 -17.29
N LEU A 320 -19.22 22.01 -16.20
CA LEU A 320 -20.06 20.82 -16.18
C LEU A 320 -21.44 21.17 -16.74
N TYR A 321 -21.97 20.28 -17.57
CA TYR A 321 -23.33 20.33 -18.11
C TYR A 321 -24.00 18.98 -17.91
N ILE A 322 -25.32 18.99 -17.76
CA ILE A 322 -26.16 17.79 -17.75
C ILE A 322 -27.18 17.88 -18.88
N VAL A 323 -27.50 16.75 -19.50
CA VAL A 323 -28.40 16.68 -20.66
C VAL A 323 -29.15 15.35 -20.65
N ASN A 324 -30.33 15.29 -21.28
CA ASN A 324 -31.00 14.01 -21.55
C ASN A 324 -30.21 13.20 -22.60
N GLU A 325 -30.33 11.88 -22.55
CA GLU A 325 -29.70 10.95 -23.51
C GLU A 325 -30.11 11.19 -24.97
N ASP A 326 -31.24 11.86 -25.21
CA ASP A 326 -31.69 12.25 -26.57
C ASP A 326 -31.14 13.62 -27.04
N GLY A 327 -30.26 14.22 -26.25
CA GLY A 327 -29.63 15.52 -26.51
C GLY A 327 -30.49 16.74 -26.15
N THR A 328 -31.68 16.54 -25.56
CA THR A 328 -32.56 17.63 -25.10
C THR A 328 -32.30 18.03 -23.65
N GLY A 329 -32.85 19.15 -23.19
CA GLY A 329 -32.80 19.54 -21.78
C GLY A 329 -31.38 19.82 -21.27
N LEU A 330 -30.55 20.44 -22.10
CA LEU A 330 -29.18 20.80 -21.72
C LEU A 330 -29.18 21.91 -20.66
N GLU A 331 -28.56 21.63 -19.52
CA GLU A 331 -28.45 22.52 -18.37
C GLU A 331 -26.98 22.68 -17.95
N ARG A 332 -26.59 23.89 -17.55
CA ARG A 332 -25.25 24.16 -17.00
C ARG A 332 -25.25 23.90 -15.50
N VAL A 333 -24.26 23.14 -15.02
CA VAL A 333 -24.17 22.72 -13.62
C VAL A 333 -23.21 23.60 -12.83
N THR A 334 -22.03 23.92 -13.37
CA THR A 334 -21.02 24.75 -12.69
C THR A 334 -20.89 26.14 -13.28
N PHE A 335 -20.65 27.12 -12.43
CA PHE A 335 -20.53 28.54 -12.80
C PHE A 335 -19.17 29.13 -12.36
N GLY A 336 -19.00 30.44 -12.57
CA GLY A 336 -17.74 31.15 -12.36
C GLY A 336 -16.92 31.30 -13.64
N ASN A 337 -15.92 32.19 -13.58
CA ASN A 337 -15.11 32.62 -14.73
C ASN A 337 -13.65 32.17 -14.58
N GLY A 338 -13.10 31.52 -15.60
CA GLY A 338 -11.71 31.08 -15.73
C GLY A 338 -11.41 29.72 -15.11
N TYR A 339 -12.45 28.99 -14.68
CA TYR A 339 -12.27 27.72 -13.98
C TYR A 339 -12.30 26.53 -14.93
N PHE A 340 -11.42 25.57 -14.68
CA PHE A 340 -11.43 24.26 -15.31
C PHE A 340 -12.28 23.34 -14.45
N ASN A 341 -13.54 23.08 -14.80
CA ASN A 341 -14.38 22.11 -14.11
C ASN A 341 -14.56 20.89 -15.02
N ALA A 342 -14.07 19.73 -14.58
CA ALA A 342 -14.10 18.52 -15.40
C ALA A 342 -14.20 17.23 -14.58
N PHE A 343 -14.33 16.10 -15.28
CA PHE A 343 -14.42 14.75 -14.71
C PHE A 343 -15.57 14.58 -13.70
N PRO A 344 -16.83 14.92 -14.06
CA PRO A 344 -17.97 14.75 -13.19
C PRO A 344 -18.33 13.27 -13.00
N VAL A 345 -18.51 12.84 -11.76
CA VAL A 345 -18.96 11.48 -11.42
C VAL A 345 -20.01 11.55 -10.31
N PHE A 346 -21.12 10.84 -10.48
CA PHE A 346 -22.16 10.72 -9.45
C PHE A 346 -21.83 9.62 -8.45
N SER A 347 -22.20 9.81 -7.18
CA SER A 347 -22.28 8.71 -6.22
C SER A 347 -23.30 7.69 -6.68
N HIS A 348 -23.15 6.45 -6.23
CA HIS A 348 -24.03 5.35 -6.62
C HIS A 348 -25.46 5.59 -6.15
N ASP A 349 -25.68 6.27 -5.02
CA ASP A 349 -27.04 6.70 -4.59
C ASP A 349 -27.58 7.95 -5.30
N GLY A 350 -26.79 8.59 -6.18
CA GLY A 350 -27.15 9.81 -6.88
C GLY A 350 -27.28 11.05 -5.99
N LYS A 351 -26.92 10.97 -4.71
CA LYS A 351 -27.04 12.10 -3.76
C LYS A 351 -25.84 13.03 -3.80
N LYS A 352 -24.74 12.65 -4.45
CA LYS A 352 -23.51 13.44 -4.53
C LYS A 352 -22.94 13.44 -5.94
N VAL A 353 -22.21 14.51 -6.24
CA VAL A 353 -21.36 14.60 -7.42
C VAL A 353 -19.95 15.00 -7.00
N VAL A 354 -18.95 14.34 -7.57
CA VAL A 354 -17.54 14.71 -7.46
C VAL A 354 -17.06 15.26 -8.80
N TRP A 355 -16.19 16.26 -8.78
CA TRP A 355 -15.52 16.79 -9.98
C TRP A 355 -14.15 17.36 -9.63
N SER A 356 -13.31 17.55 -10.64
CA SER A 356 -12.02 18.22 -10.50
C SER A 356 -12.15 19.70 -10.86
N SER A 357 -11.59 20.60 -10.06
CA SER A 357 -11.61 22.03 -10.31
C SER A 357 -10.37 22.77 -9.81
N ASN A 358 -9.98 23.82 -10.53
CA ASN A 358 -8.97 24.78 -10.08
C ASN A 358 -9.60 25.96 -9.31
N ARG A 359 -10.92 25.91 -9.03
CA ARG A 359 -11.59 26.92 -8.21
C ARG A 359 -10.95 26.99 -6.82
N GLY A 360 -10.82 28.20 -6.29
CA GLY A 360 -10.17 28.44 -4.98
C GLY A 360 -8.65 28.24 -4.97
N SER A 361 -8.01 27.80 -6.06
CA SER A 361 -6.55 27.63 -6.09
C SER A 361 -5.82 28.96 -6.19
N THR A 362 -4.75 29.12 -5.41
CA THR A 362 -3.80 30.23 -5.50
C THR A 362 -2.54 29.87 -6.30
N LYS A 363 -2.30 28.57 -6.55
CA LYS A 363 -1.14 28.08 -7.30
C LYS A 363 -1.54 27.71 -8.73
N LYS A 364 -0.82 28.25 -9.71
CA LYS A 364 -1.05 27.94 -11.13
C LYS A 364 -0.76 26.46 -11.40
N GLY A 365 -1.73 25.75 -11.99
CA GLY A 365 -1.60 24.34 -12.36
C GLY A 365 -2.26 23.37 -11.37
N ASP A 366 -2.58 23.83 -10.17
CA ASP A 366 -3.31 23.01 -9.20
C ASP A 366 -4.73 22.72 -9.69
N LEU A 367 -5.15 21.47 -9.48
CA LEU A 367 -6.46 20.97 -9.78
C LEU A 367 -6.89 20.05 -8.64
N ASN A 368 -8.03 20.32 -8.03
CA ASN A 368 -8.45 19.69 -6.79
C ASN A 368 -9.80 18.99 -6.92
N LEU A 369 -10.02 17.96 -6.12
CA LEU A 369 -11.32 17.28 -6.06
C LEU A 369 -12.30 18.09 -5.22
N PHE A 370 -13.50 18.26 -5.75
CA PHE A 370 -14.63 18.87 -5.09
C PHE A 370 -15.79 17.89 -5.04
N ILE A 371 -16.56 17.93 -3.96
CA ILE A 371 -17.79 17.15 -3.79
C ILE A 371 -18.92 18.08 -3.38
N ALA A 372 -20.12 17.81 -3.89
CA ALA A 372 -21.34 18.50 -3.51
C ALA A 372 -22.47 17.49 -3.30
N ASP A 373 -23.44 17.87 -2.48
CA ASP A 373 -24.75 17.23 -2.46
C ASP A 373 -25.49 17.63 -3.74
N TRP A 374 -25.98 16.64 -4.48
CA TRP A 374 -26.75 16.85 -5.70
C TRP A 374 -28.21 17.15 -5.38
N VAL A 375 -28.77 18.12 -6.08
CA VAL A 375 -30.17 18.49 -6.01
C VAL A 375 -30.75 18.58 -7.41
N ASP A 376 -31.95 18.03 -7.61
CA ASP A 376 -32.76 18.27 -8.79
C ASP A 376 -33.74 19.43 -8.49
N PRO A 377 -33.52 20.64 -9.02
CA PRO A 377 -34.42 21.78 -8.78
C PRO A 377 -35.83 21.43 -9.30
N GLY A 378 -36.83 21.51 -8.42
CA GLY A 378 -38.24 21.29 -8.79
C GLY A 378 -38.77 19.85 -8.69
N ARG A 379 -37.99 18.90 -8.15
CA ARG A 379 -38.52 17.59 -7.69
C ARG A 379 -38.60 17.56 -6.16
N ASP A 380 -39.79 17.30 -5.62
CA ASP A 380 -39.93 16.94 -4.20
C ASP A 380 -39.20 15.62 -3.93
N THR A 381 -38.46 15.58 -2.82
CA THR A 381 -37.56 14.48 -2.45
C THR A 381 -38.25 13.28 -1.82
N ASP A 382 -39.59 13.28 -1.74
CA ASP A 382 -40.36 12.37 -0.87
C ASP A 382 -40.92 11.11 -1.58
N ASP A 383 -40.47 10.79 -2.79
CA ASP A 383 -40.94 9.61 -3.54
C ASP A 383 -40.07 8.36 -3.25
N GLU A 384 -40.19 7.88 -2.00
CA GLU A 384 -39.58 6.66 -1.44
C GLU A 384 -40.38 5.38 -1.82
N SER A 385 -40.54 5.10 -3.12
CA SER A 385 -41.06 3.81 -3.57
C SER A 385 -39.92 2.80 -3.79
N ASP A 386 -39.94 1.67 -3.07
CA ASP A 386 -38.91 0.61 -3.06
C ASP A 386 -38.56 0.04 -4.46
N GLU A 387 -39.48 0.06 -5.44
CA GLU A 387 -39.21 -0.42 -6.82
C GLU A 387 -38.25 0.49 -7.61
N LYS A 388 -38.01 1.73 -7.16
CA LYS A 388 -37.03 2.64 -7.80
C LYS A 388 -35.61 2.47 -7.26
N GLU A 389 -35.40 1.80 -6.13
CA GLU A 389 -34.06 1.67 -5.52
C GLU A 389 -33.12 0.74 -6.31
N GLU A 390 -33.67 -0.30 -6.95
CA GLU A 390 -32.91 -1.21 -7.84
C GLU A 390 -32.40 -0.53 -9.13
N LEU A 391 -33.09 0.52 -9.61
CA LEU A 391 -32.66 1.32 -10.77
C LEU A 391 -31.75 2.49 -10.37
N ARG A 392 -31.83 2.94 -9.12
CA ARG A 392 -31.15 4.15 -8.60
C ARG A 392 -29.74 3.89 -8.13
N THR A 393 -29.31 2.64 -8.05
CA THR A 393 -28.04 2.32 -7.44
C THR A 393 -27.27 1.34 -8.32
N ASN A 394 -26.15 1.80 -8.89
CA ASN A 394 -25.06 0.91 -9.29
C ASN A 394 -24.47 0.13 -8.07
N ARG A 395 -25.15 0.16 -6.92
CA ARG A 395 -24.82 -0.60 -5.73
C ARG A 395 -25.17 -2.04 -6.00
N ILE A 396 -24.27 -2.94 -5.64
CA ILE A 396 -24.66 -4.32 -5.48
C ILE A 396 -25.81 -4.36 -4.45
N PRO A 397 -26.91 -5.10 -4.69
CA PRO A 397 -28.00 -5.26 -3.71
C PRO A 397 -27.43 -5.61 -2.34
N LYS A 398 -28.00 -5.11 -1.22
CA LYS A 398 -27.50 -5.41 0.15
C LYS A 398 -27.30 -6.90 0.47
N LYS A 399 -27.98 -7.81 -0.24
CA LYS A 399 -27.79 -9.27 -0.15
C LYS A 399 -26.53 -9.78 -0.88
N ALA A 400 -26.04 -9.03 -1.86
CA ALA A 400 -24.87 -9.32 -2.68
C ALA A 400 -23.68 -8.38 -2.40
N THR A 401 -23.86 -7.23 -1.69
CA THR A 401 -22.77 -6.67 -0.88
C THR A 401 -22.37 -7.80 0.04
N GLN A 402 -21.23 -8.42 -0.26
CA GLN A 402 -20.80 -9.56 0.50
C GLN A 402 -20.83 -9.16 1.98
N LYS A 403 -21.59 -9.90 2.81
CA LYS A 403 -21.26 -10.04 4.25
C LYS A 403 -19.77 -10.38 4.44
N ASN A 404 -19.17 -10.94 3.38
CA ASN A 404 -17.77 -11.30 3.22
C ASN A 404 -16.92 -10.30 2.43
N ALA A 405 -17.33 -9.03 2.21
CA ALA A 405 -16.39 -8.03 1.73
C ALA A 405 -15.38 -7.94 2.86
N MET A 406 -14.27 -8.67 2.69
CA MET A 406 -13.39 -9.03 3.77
C MET A 406 -12.75 -7.73 4.18
N ARG A 407 -13.35 -7.08 5.19
CA ARG A 407 -12.75 -5.93 5.83
C ARG A 407 -11.33 -6.35 6.11
N TRP A 408 -10.40 -5.48 5.78
CA TRP A 408 -9.01 -5.82 5.87
C TRP A 408 -8.60 -6.25 7.30
N GLN A 409 -9.46 -5.96 8.28
CA GLN A 409 -9.50 -6.59 9.60
C GLN A 409 -10.74 -7.45 9.77
N ASP A 410 -10.54 -8.62 10.36
CA ASP A 410 -11.62 -9.39 10.96
C ASP A 410 -12.13 -8.62 12.20
N THR A 411 -13.12 -7.75 12.00
CA THR A 411 -13.72 -6.94 13.07
C THR A 411 -14.65 -7.74 13.99
N GLU A 412 -14.95 -9.00 13.66
CA GLU A 412 -15.74 -9.90 14.52
C GLU A 412 -14.89 -10.46 15.68
N THR A 413 -13.56 -10.37 15.56
CA THR A 413 -12.64 -10.69 16.65
C THR A 413 -12.61 -9.55 17.68
N ALA A 414 -13.54 -9.60 18.62
CA ALA A 414 -13.54 -8.70 19.78
C ALA A 414 -12.49 -9.14 20.83
N PRO A 415 -11.65 -8.23 21.38
CA PRO A 415 -11.27 -6.91 20.86
C PRO A 415 -9.80 -6.51 21.06
N TYR A 416 -9.45 -5.40 20.38
CA TYR A 416 -8.34 -4.47 20.65
C TYR A 416 -7.94 -4.32 22.14
N ASP A 417 -8.90 -4.42 23.08
CA ASP A 417 -8.69 -4.22 24.52
C ASP A 417 -8.80 -5.49 25.41
N ASN A 418 -9.24 -6.66 24.89
CA ASN A 418 -9.25 -7.93 25.66
C ASN A 418 -8.16 -8.88 25.15
N VAL A 419 -6.96 -8.34 24.93
CA VAL A 419 -5.80 -9.16 24.61
C VAL A 419 -5.46 -10.04 25.80
N VAL A 420 -5.08 -11.29 25.52
CA VAL A 420 -4.55 -12.19 26.54
C VAL A 420 -3.29 -11.58 27.16
N HIS A 421 -3.43 -11.15 28.42
CA HIS A 421 -2.35 -10.78 29.31
C HIS A 421 -2.00 -12.01 30.16
N TYR A 422 -0.78 -12.52 30.02
CA TYR A 422 -0.39 -13.76 30.69
C TYR A 422 0.11 -13.50 32.10
N THR A 423 -0.22 -14.40 33.02
CA THR A 423 0.34 -14.40 34.39
C THR A 423 1.87 -14.37 34.32
N GLY A 424 2.47 -13.37 34.99
CA GLY A 424 3.91 -13.13 34.99
C GLY A 424 4.37 -11.94 34.15
N GLU A 425 3.54 -11.43 33.22
CA GLU A 425 3.84 -10.25 32.38
C GLU A 425 3.76 -8.93 33.19
N ARG A 426 4.61 -8.77 34.21
CA ARG A 426 4.59 -7.64 35.17
C ARG A 426 5.02 -6.30 34.56
N ARG A 427 5.69 -6.34 33.42
CA ARG A 427 6.21 -5.16 32.70
C ARG A 427 5.24 -4.55 31.70
N LEU A 428 4.12 -5.24 31.42
CA LEU A 428 3.17 -4.85 30.39
C LEU A 428 1.83 -4.48 31.03
N LYS A 429 1.29 -3.30 30.72
CA LYS A 429 -0.08 -2.88 31.08
C LYS A 429 -0.84 -2.46 29.83
N ASN A 430 -2.16 -2.51 29.88
CA ASN A 430 -3.05 -2.04 28.79
C ASN A 430 -2.65 -2.62 27.42
N VAL A 431 -2.41 -3.93 27.36
CA VAL A 431 -1.99 -4.61 26.14
C VAL A 431 -3.09 -4.54 25.09
N LYS A 432 -2.72 -4.11 23.88
CA LYS A 432 -3.62 -3.92 22.75
C LYS A 432 -3.09 -4.58 21.48
N GLN A 433 -3.99 -5.10 20.65
CA GLN A 433 -3.65 -5.70 19.36
C GLN A 433 -3.84 -4.69 18.23
N LEU A 434 -2.84 -4.54 17.35
CA LEU A 434 -2.85 -3.56 16.26
C LEU A 434 -3.19 -4.17 14.89
N THR A 435 -2.85 -5.45 14.67
CA THR A 435 -3.11 -6.16 13.42
C THR A 435 -3.87 -7.46 13.68
N PHE A 436 -4.66 -7.94 12.70
CA PHE A 436 -5.65 -9.00 12.94
C PHE A 436 -5.62 -10.13 11.89
N ARG A 437 -4.72 -10.05 10.89
CA ARG A 437 -4.52 -11.06 9.84
C ARG A 437 -3.11 -10.96 9.27
N GLY A 438 -2.73 -11.89 8.40
CA GLY A 438 -1.41 -11.91 7.76
C GLY A 438 -0.28 -12.28 8.72
N GLN A 439 0.94 -11.93 8.32
CA GLN A 439 2.14 -12.00 9.14
C GLN A 439 2.68 -10.58 9.29
N ASN A 440 2.73 -10.07 10.50
CA ASN A 440 3.10 -8.69 10.80
C ASN A 440 4.25 -8.70 11.80
N ALA A 441 5.39 -8.18 11.39
CA ALA A 441 6.61 -8.14 12.17
C ALA A 441 7.17 -6.71 12.21
N GLU A 442 8.16 -6.49 13.09
CA GLU A 442 9.01 -5.30 13.05
C GLU A 442 8.23 -3.97 12.96
N GLY A 443 7.51 -3.62 14.04
CA GLY A 443 6.81 -2.34 14.15
C GLY A 443 7.71 -1.25 14.71
N TYR A 444 7.91 -0.16 13.97
CA TYR A 444 8.79 0.96 14.32
C TYR A 444 7.99 2.24 14.55
N PHE A 445 8.22 2.93 15.67
CA PHE A 445 7.54 4.21 15.99
C PHE A 445 8.07 5.38 15.15
N SER A 446 7.18 6.30 14.78
CA SER A 446 7.55 7.64 14.33
C SER A 446 8.20 8.45 15.45
N TYR A 447 8.90 9.53 15.11
CA TYR A 447 9.62 10.34 16.11
C TYR A 447 8.70 11.06 17.10
N ASP A 448 7.46 11.31 16.70
CA ASP A 448 6.39 11.89 17.53
C ASP A 448 5.51 10.83 18.21
N ASP A 449 5.87 9.54 18.10
CA ASP A 449 5.12 8.39 18.60
C ASP A 449 3.67 8.26 18.08
N SER A 450 3.31 9.00 17.02
CA SER A 450 1.94 9.03 16.47
C SER A 450 1.64 7.90 15.48
N LYS A 451 2.65 7.23 14.92
CA LYS A 451 2.51 6.21 13.88
C LYS A 451 3.43 5.01 14.10
N ILE A 452 3.07 3.90 13.48
CA ILE A 452 3.91 2.71 13.31
C ILE A 452 4.12 2.45 11.83
N ILE A 453 5.36 2.16 11.43
CA ILE A 453 5.68 1.53 10.15
C ILE A 453 6.10 0.09 10.40
N LEU A 454 5.66 -0.85 9.57
CA LEU A 454 5.83 -2.27 9.82
C LEU A 454 6.10 -3.07 8.55
N GLN A 455 6.75 -4.20 8.73
CA GLN A 455 6.90 -5.22 7.70
C GLN A 455 5.75 -6.22 7.78
N ALA A 456 5.09 -6.51 6.67
CA ALA A 456 3.99 -7.47 6.67
C ALA A 456 3.75 -8.21 5.34
N THR A 457 3.25 -9.44 5.43
CA THR A 457 2.81 -10.28 4.30
C THR A 457 1.41 -10.88 4.54
N GLY A 458 0.81 -11.47 3.50
CA GLY A 458 -0.56 -12.00 3.54
C GLY A 458 -1.62 -10.98 3.13
N TYR A 459 -1.21 -9.91 2.46
CA TYR A 459 -2.06 -8.80 2.00
C TYR A 459 -2.09 -8.70 0.47
N GLY A 460 -1.99 -9.83 -0.24
CA GLY A 460 -1.99 -9.91 -1.70
C GLY A 460 -0.63 -10.19 -2.34
N THR A 461 0.47 -10.04 -1.57
CA THR A 461 1.82 -10.47 -1.96
C THR A 461 2.22 -11.75 -1.23
N THR A 462 3.16 -12.51 -1.79
CA THR A 462 3.75 -13.72 -1.16
C THR A 462 4.99 -13.42 -0.32
N CYS A 463 5.49 -12.19 -0.38
CA CYS A 463 6.62 -11.68 0.39
C CYS A 463 6.24 -10.40 1.10
N ASP A 464 7.11 -10.01 2.03
CA ASP A 464 6.90 -8.85 2.88
C ASP A 464 6.89 -7.54 2.11
N GLN A 465 5.92 -6.70 2.48
CA GLN A 465 5.76 -5.32 2.05
C GLN A 465 5.79 -4.40 3.27
N ILE A 466 6.01 -3.10 3.05
CA ILE A 466 6.06 -2.12 4.13
C ILE A 466 4.72 -1.39 4.22
N TYR A 467 4.17 -1.31 5.42
CA TYR A 467 2.90 -0.68 5.73
C TYR A 467 3.02 0.34 6.86
N GLU A 468 2.07 1.27 6.92
CA GLU A 468 1.97 2.29 7.98
C GLU A 468 0.58 2.26 8.65
N LEU A 469 0.57 2.50 9.96
CA LEU A 469 -0.59 2.63 10.85
C LEU A 469 -0.52 3.94 11.64
N ASP A 470 -1.65 4.64 11.75
CA ASP A 470 -1.79 5.80 12.65
C ASP A 470 -2.27 5.34 14.03
N LEU A 471 -1.50 5.61 15.09
CA LEU A 471 -1.84 5.19 16.45
C LEU A 471 -2.93 6.06 17.10
N ASN A 472 -3.27 7.21 16.52
CA ASN A 472 -4.38 8.06 16.98
C ASN A 472 -5.74 7.58 16.46
N VAL A 473 -5.73 6.66 15.49
CA VAL A 473 -6.93 6.07 14.91
C VAL A 473 -7.04 4.66 15.44
N ASP A 474 -8.22 4.28 15.92
CA ASP A 474 -8.50 2.87 16.24
C ASP A 474 -8.10 2.02 15.03
N PRO A 475 -7.18 1.04 15.18
CA PRO A 475 -6.73 0.25 14.05
C PRO A 475 -7.91 -0.33 13.29
N ARG A 476 -9.02 -0.67 13.98
CA ARG A 476 -10.25 -1.23 13.41
C ARG A 476 -10.99 -0.33 12.41
N LYS A 477 -10.62 0.95 12.34
CA LYS A 477 -11.32 2.01 11.60
C LYS A 477 -10.46 2.67 10.52
N GLN A 478 -9.22 2.24 10.35
CA GLN A 478 -8.34 2.72 9.27
C GLN A 478 -8.10 1.59 8.28
N ILE A 479 -7.27 1.79 7.26
CA ILE A 479 -6.67 0.74 6.41
C ILE A 479 -5.17 1.00 6.44
N MET A 480 -4.36 -0.06 6.58
CA MET A 480 -2.92 0.10 6.51
C MET A 480 -2.51 0.71 5.17
N LYS A 481 -1.67 1.74 5.21
CA LYS A 481 -1.16 2.39 4.01
C LYS A 481 0.10 1.67 3.55
N ARG A 482 0.12 1.14 2.32
CA ARG A 482 1.34 0.57 1.75
C ARG A 482 2.34 1.69 1.45
N MET A 483 3.56 1.53 1.95
CA MET A 483 4.67 2.46 1.77
C MET A 483 5.68 1.96 0.73
N SER A 484 5.73 0.64 0.49
CA SER A 484 6.52 0.03 -0.58
C SER A 484 5.78 0.06 -1.93
N THR A 485 6.44 -0.43 -2.98
CA THR A 485 5.92 -0.47 -4.36
C THR A 485 4.88 -1.57 -4.59
N GLY A 486 4.80 -2.57 -3.69
CA GLY A 486 4.00 -3.78 -3.90
C GLY A 486 4.64 -4.80 -4.84
N LEU A 487 5.89 -4.56 -5.24
CA LEU A 487 6.69 -5.43 -6.09
C LEU A 487 7.96 -5.85 -5.34
N GLY A 488 8.45 -7.05 -5.61
CA GLY A 488 9.67 -7.54 -4.97
C GLY A 488 9.54 -7.75 -3.45
N GLY A 489 10.56 -8.29 -2.82
CA GLY A 489 10.67 -8.38 -1.36
C GLY A 489 11.09 -7.06 -0.74
N THR A 490 10.58 -6.78 0.46
CA THR A 490 11.05 -5.66 1.28
C THR A 490 11.32 -6.10 2.71
N THR A 491 12.17 -5.36 3.41
CA THR A 491 12.43 -5.59 4.83
C THR A 491 12.84 -4.31 5.54
N CYS A 492 12.73 -4.32 6.88
CA CYS A 492 13.24 -3.34 7.84
C CYS A 492 12.97 -1.88 7.45
N SER A 493 12.05 -1.23 8.15
CA SER A 493 11.61 0.11 7.81
C SER A 493 11.76 1.08 8.97
N PHE A 494 11.90 2.38 8.71
CA PHE A 494 12.10 3.36 9.76
C PHE A 494 11.58 4.75 9.35
N PHE A 495 11.25 5.61 10.33
CA PHE A 495 10.93 7.01 10.06
C PHE A 495 12.20 7.88 10.08
N PHE A 496 12.24 8.91 9.25
CA PHE A 496 13.20 10.01 9.37
C PHE A 496 12.73 11.03 10.41
N ASN A 497 13.69 11.71 11.05
CA ASN A 497 13.43 12.81 11.98
C ASN A 497 13.18 14.13 11.22
N ASP A 498 12.06 14.20 10.51
CA ASP A 498 11.65 15.41 9.81
C ASP A 498 10.51 16.10 10.59
N PRO A 499 10.36 17.44 10.51
CA PRO A 499 9.31 18.18 11.21
C PRO A 499 7.88 17.62 11.03
N ASP A 500 7.61 17.00 9.88
CA ASP A 500 6.29 16.42 9.55
C ASP A 500 6.31 14.89 9.46
N ASN A 501 7.38 14.23 9.92
CA ASN A 501 7.62 12.80 9.70
C ASN A 501 7.38 12.43 8.23
N ASN A 502 7.89 13.21 7.28
CA ASN A 502 7.48 13.11 5.87
C ASN A 502 8.24 12.01 5.12
N ARG A 503 9.36 11.49 5.63
CA ARG A 503 10.16 10.47 4.96
C ARG A 503 10.28 9.18 5.75
N ARG A 504 10.33 8.07 5.03
CA ARG A 504 10.52 6.70 5.55
C ARG A 504 11.71 6.07 4.84
N LEU A 505 12.32 5.11 5.49
CA LEU A 505 13.35 4.24 4.96
C LEU A 505 12.81 2.82 4.87
N TYR A 506 13.20 2.06 3.85
CA TYR A 506 13.10 0.60 3.83
C TYR A 506 14.17 -0.02 2.91
N ALA A 507 14.43 -1.32 3.03
CA ALA A 507 15.24 -2.06 2.08
C ALA A 507 14.38 -2.96 1.15
N GLY A 508 14.75 -3.12 -0.11
CA GLY A 508 14.04 -4.01 -1.04
C GLY A 508 14.73 -4.22 -2.39
N ASP A 509 14.18 -5.11 -3.21
CA ASP A 509 14.77 -5.60 -4.47
C ASP A 509 13.98 -5.26 -5.74
N PHE A 510 12.89 -4.50 -5.63
CA PHE A 510 11.97 -4.21 -6.73
C PHE A 510 12.63 -3.55 -7.96
N TRP A 511 13.78 -2.89 -7.79
CA TRP A 511 14.53 -2.24 -8.86
C TRP A 511 15.30 -3.25 -9.74
N ALA A 512 15.65 -4.40 -9.17
CA ALA A 512 16.38 -5.48 -9.84
C ALA A 512 15.45 -6.45 -10.57
N LEU A 513 14.15 -6.17 -10.59
CA LEU A 513 13.19 -6.84 -11.44
C LEU A 513 13.58 -6.55 -12.92
N ASN A 514 14.40 -7.44 -13.49
CA ASN A 514 14.96 -7.34 -14.85
C ASN A 514 13.86 -7.19 -15.92
N ASP A 515 14.24 -6.81 -17.16
CA ASP A 515 13.34 -6.86 -18.33
C ASP A 515 12.69 -8.23 -18.59
N THR A 516 13.25 -9.29 -18.02
CA THR A 516 12.69 -10.64 -17.99
C THR A 516 11.49 -10.79 -17.04
N VAL A 517 11.00 -9.72 -16.42
CA VAL A 517 9.61 -9.63 -15.94
C VAL A 517 8.61 -9.85 -17.10
N ARG A 518 9.04 -9.86 -18.36
CA ARG A 518 8.25 -10.44 -19.46
C ARG A 518 7.86 -11.92 -19.23
N ASP A 519 8.67 -12.71 -18.51
CA ASP A 519 8.41 -14.12 -18.21
C ASP A 519 7.94 -14.36 -16.76
N THR A 520 8.14 -13.41 -15.86
CA THR A 520 7.58 -13.48 -14.50
C THR A 520 6.17 -12.89 -14.53
N ILE A 521 5.18 -13.67 -14.08
CA ILE A 521 3.83 -13.13 -13.91
C ILE A 521 3.94 -11.97 -12.92
N ILE A 522 3.54 -10.75 -13.29
CA ILE A 522 3.66 -9.54 -12.47
C ILE A 522 3.00 -9.65 -11.08
N THR A 523 2.12 -10.63 -10.90
CA THR A 523 1.50 -11.01 -9.63
C THR A 523 2.41 -11.85 -8.72
N HIS A 524 3.61 -12.23 -9.18
CA HIS A 524 4.58 -13.10 -8.52
C HIS A 524 6.00 -12.52 -8.63
N THR A 525 6.18 -11.26 -8.25
CA THR A 525 7.49 -10.57 -8.29
C THR A 525 8.37 -10.83 -7.06
N CYS A 526 7.85 -11.51 -6.06
CA CYS A 526 8.59 -11.85 -4.85
C CYS A 526 9.74 -12.81 -5.13
N PRO A 527 10.92 -12.59 -4.52
CA PRO A 527 12.06 -13.48 -4.74
C PRO A 527 11.79 -14.88 -4.19
N ALA A 528 12.20 -15.89 -4.93
CA ALA A 528 12.06 -17.28 -4.50
C ALA A 528 13.04 -17.60 -3.35
N LYS A 529 12.57 -18.34 -2.34
CA LYS A 529 13.41 -18.81 -1.24
C LYS A 529 14.13 -20.11 -1.62
N LYS A 530 15.45 -20.18 -1.43
CA LYS A 530 16.26 -21.33 -1.88
C LYS A 530 15.92 -22.63 -1.16
N CYS A 531 15.60 -22.54 0.14
CA CYS A 531 15.34 -23.70 1.00
C CYS A 531 13.86 -24.02 1.20
N GLU A 532 12.94 -23.37 0.49
CA GLU A 532 11.49 -23.56 0.64
C GLU A 532 11.05 -24.97 0.20
N ASN A 533 11.44 -25.40 -1.01
CA ASN A 533 11.14 -26.74 -1.51
C ASN A 533 12.36 -27.67 -1.44
N ARG A 534 12.73 -28.07 -0.23
CA ARG A 534 13.91 -28.93 0.03
C ARG A 534 13.94 -30.24 -0.77
N LYS A 535 12.77 -30.79 -1.11
CA LYS A 535 12.65 -32.03 -1.89
C LYS A 535 13.07 -31.84 -3.36
N ALA A 536 12.86 -30.65 -3.90
CA ALA A 536 13.20 -30.30 -5.28
C ALA A 536 14.68 -29.93 -5.47
N ILE A 537 15.43 -29.69 -4.38
CA ILE A 537 16.85 -29.35 -4.42
C ILE A 537 17.66 -30.56 -4.91
N LYS A 538 18.29 -30.40 -6.08
CA LYS A 538 19.16 -31.43 -6.71
C LYS A 538 20.61 -31.31 -6.27
N ASP A 539 21.06 -30.11 -5.94
CA ASP A 539 22.42 -29.85 -5.46
C ASP A 539 22.59 -30.47 -4.06
N PRO A 540 23.49 -31.45 -3.88
CA PRO A 540 23.66 -32.13 -2.60
C PRO A 540 24.17 -31.20 -1.50
N VAL A 541 25.01 -30.19 -1.83
CA VAL A 541 25.55 -29.24 -0.87
C VAL A 541 24.44 -28.35 -0.36
N LEU A 542 23.68 -27.72 -1.27
CA LEU A 542 22.53 -26.90 -0.88
C LEU A 542 21.49 -27.70 -0.11
N LYS A 543 21.25 -28.96 -0.48
CA LYS A 543 20.30 -29.84 0.21
C LYS A 543 20.74 -30.11 1.65
N GLU A 544 22.04 -30.30 1.89
CA GLU A 544 22.62 -30.43 3.23
C GLU A 544 22.50 -29.12 4.02
N LEU A 545 22.83 -27.98 3.41
CA LEU A 545 22.71 -26.66 4.05
C LEU A 545 21.26 -26.33 4.43
N CYS A 546 20.30 -26.65 3.56
CA CYS A 546 18.88 -26.49 3.83
C CYS A 546 18.34 -27.52 4.83
N ASN A 547 19.11 -28.54 5.23
CA ASN A 547 18.69 -29.52 6.23
C ASN A 547 18.88 -28.98 7.67
N THR A 548 18.22 -27.85 7.94
CA THR A 548 18.24 -27.17 9.23
C THR A 548 16.83 -26.72 9.64
N VAL A 549 16.68 -26.18 10.84
CA VAL A 549 15.40 -25.63 11.30
C VAL A 549 15.07 -24.31 10.62
N TYR A 550 16.07 -23.49 10.28
CA TYR A 550 15.86 -22.17 9.70
C TYR A 550 17.08 -21.69 8.90
N THR A 551 16.82 -21.14 7.72
CA THR A 551 17.79 -20.40 6.90
C THR A 551 17.17 -19.07 6.51
N TRP A 552 18.01 -18.08 6.28
CA TRP A 552 17.60 -16.80 5.75
C TRP A 552 18.35 -16.51 4.45
N ASP A 553 17.60 -16.26 3.39
CA ASP A 553 18.11 -15.81 2.10
C ASP A 553 18.64 -14.36 2.15
N ILE A 554 19.83 -14.21 1.60
CA ILE A 554 20.56 -12.96 1.44
C ILE A 554 20.48 -12.61 -0.05
N TYR A 555 19.54 -11.73 -0.40
CA TYR A 555 19.32 -11.30 -1.76
C TYR A 555 20.28 -10.16 -2.12
N PRO A 556 21.24 -10.37 -3.04
CA PRO A 556 22.23 -9.35 -3.39
C PRO A 556 21.63 -8.11 -4.06
N GLU A 557 20.35 -8.17 -4.44
CA GLU A 557 19.58 -7.07 -5.02
C GLU A 557 18.96 -6.13 -3.98
N PHE A 558 19.01 -6.47 -2.68
CA PHE A 558 18.44 -5.60 -1.65
C PHE A 558 19.24 -4.31 -1.53
N ASP A 559 18.57 -3.19 -1.75
CA ASP A 559 19.10 -1.85 -1.54
C ASP A 559 18.19 -1.02 -0.63
N ILE A 560 18.76 0.04 -0.07
CA ILE A 560 18.10 0.93 0.87
C ILE A 560 17.49 2.12 0.13
N PHE A 561 16.20 2.34 0.34
CA PHE A 561 15.42 3.39 -0.29
C PHE A 561 14.84 4.35 0.74
N MET A 562 14.79 5.63 0.36
CA MET A 562 14.05 6.68 1.02
C MET A 562 12.76 6.94 0.24
N VAL A 563 11.63 6.94 0.94
CA VAL A 563 10.32 7.27 0.37
C VAL A 563 9.64 8.39 1.14
N ASN A 564 8.73 9.10 0.50
CA ASN A 564 7.93 10.13 1.16
C ASN A 564 6.71 9.55 1.91
N LYS A 565 5.86 10.40 2.48
CA LYS A 565 4.67 9.98 3.23
C LYS A 565 3.61 9.25 2.43
N TYR A 566 3.71 9.23 1.11
CA TYR A 566 2.82 8.52 0.21
C TYR A 566 3.41 7.19 -0.27
N GLY A 567 4.65 6.87 0.11
CA GLY A 567 5.37 5.69 -0.37
C GLY A 567 5.99 5.88 -1.75
N ASN A 568 6.15 7.12 -2.22
CA ASN A 568 6.87 7.41 -3.46
C ASN A 568 8.36 7.51 -3.20
N ILE A 569 9.16 6.90 -4.06
CA ILE A 569 10.62 6.83 -3.94
C ILE A 569 11.20 8.22 -4.17
N VAL A 570 11.93 8.72 -3.18
CA VAL A 570 12.61 10.01 -3.20
C VAL A 570 14.08 9.83 -3.57
N LYS A 571 14.72 8.77 -3.06
CA LYS A 571 16.14 8.51 -3.26
C LYS A 571 16.49 7.05 -3.01
N GLN A 572 17.38 6.50 -3.81
CA GLN A 572 18.13 5.29 -3.49
C GLN A 572 19.41 5.67 -2.73
N LEU A 573 19.65 5.05 -1.57
CA LEU A 573 20.75 5.38 -0.67
C LEU A 573 21.96 4.44 -0.82
N THR A 574 21.75 3.25 -1.38
CA THR A 574 22.80 2.29 -1.73
C THR A 574 22.57 1.75 -3.13
N ASP A 575 23.63 1.57 -3.92
CA ASP A 575 23.56 1.08 -5.31
C ASP A 575 24.74 0.14 -5.69
N GLU A 576 25.49 -0.30 -4.67
CA GLU A 576 26.62 -1.21 -4.82
C GLU A 576 26.15 -2.67 -4.76
N PRO A 577 26.70 -3.58 -5.60
CA PRO A 577 26.30 -4.98 -5.60
C PRO A 577 26.43 -5.64 -4.24
N GLY A 578 25.37 -6.35 -3.83
CA GLY A 578 25.34 -7.12 -2.59
C GLY A 578 24.18 -6.69 -1.68
N TYR A 579 23.89 -7.53 -0.71
CA TYR A 579 22.81 -7.30 0.25
C TYR A 579 23.08 -6.03 1.07
N ASN A 580 22.20 -5.04 0.98
CA ASN A 580 22.16 -3.84 1.81
C ASN A 580 20.77 -3.75 2.46
N ALA A 581 20.64 -4.15 3.73
CA ALA A 581 19.34 -4.19 4.40
C ALA A 581 19.49 -4.00 5.92
N GLU A 582 18.41 -4.29 6.67
CA GLU A 582 18.38 -4.17 8.14
C GLU A 582 18.73 -2.77 8.63
N ALA A 583 18.33 -1.75 7.87
CA ALA A 583 18.71 -0.38 8.09
C ALA A 583 17.85 0.31 9.15
N VAL A 584 18.50 1.07 10.04
CA VAL A 584 17.90 1.81 11.15
C VAL A 584 18.48 3.22 11.23
N LEU A 585 17.77 4.15 11.88
CA LEU A 585 18.25 5.52 12.09
C LEU A 585 18.73 5.77 13.52
N SER A 586 19.77 6.59 13.65
CA SER A 586 20.25 7.13 14.92
C SER A 586 19.18 7.99 15.61
N PRO A 587 19.21 8.15 16.95
CA PRO A 587 18.23 8.97 17.67
C PRO A 587 18.20 10.44 17.28
N ASP A 588 19.30 10.99 16.77
CA ASP A 588 19.37 12.36 16.26
C ASP A 588 18.89 12.49 14.80
N GLY A 589 18.63 11.35 14.13
CA GLY A 589 18.16 11.29 12.75
C GLY A 589 19.21 11.62 11.69
N LYS A 590 20.51 11.60 12.01
CA LYS A 590 21.58 11.99 11.08
C LYS A 590 22.35 10.82 10.46
N THR A 591 22.30 9.66 11.10
CA THR A 591 23.08 8.48 10.70
C THR A 591 22.17 7.29 10.49
N ILE A 592 22.45 6.53 9.44
CA ILE A 592 21.84 5.24 9.15
C ILE A 592 22.87 4.16 9.52
N ALA A 593 22.47 3.13 10.26
CA ALA A 593 23.23 1.90 10.43
C ALA A 593 22.53 0.75 9.73
N PHE A 594 23.26 -0.18 9.13
CA PHE A 594 22.69 -1.25 8.30
C PHE A 594 23.65 -2.42 8.10
N THR A 595 23.12 -3.57 7.68
CA THR A 595 23.90 -4.77 7.35
C THR A 595 24.32 -4.76 5.89
N SER A 596 25.59 -5.07 5.61
CA SER A 596 26.05 -5.24 4.22
C SER A 596 27.08 -6.35 4.05
N ILE A 597 26.97 -7.09 2.94
CA ILE A 597 27.93 -8.14 2.54
C ILE A 597 29.13 -7.63 1.73
N ARG A 598 29.23 -6.31 1.50
CA ARG A 598 30.17 -5.71 0.53
C ARG A 598 31.65 -6.05 0.71
N THR A 599 32.06 -6.50 1.90
CA THR A 599 33.44 -6.93 2.21
C THR A 599 33.64 -8.44 2.17
N GLY A 600 32.66 -9.19 1.67
CA GLY A 600 32.67 -10.66 1.59
C GLY A 600 32.08 -11.36 2.83
N ASP A 601 31.70 -10.61 3.85
CA ASP A 601 31.00 -11.07 5.05
C ASP A 601 29.91 -10.07 5.43
N LEU A 602 28.87 -10.51 6.15
CA LEU A 602 27.77 -9.67 6.59
C LEU A 602 28.19 -8.87 7.82
N GLU A 603 28.47 -7.59 7.60
CA GLU A 603 29.02 -6.68 8.59
C GLU A 603 28.08 -5.48 8.80
N LEU A 604 28.22 -4.79 9.93
CA LEU A 604 27.52 -3.53 10.20
C LEU A 604 28.26 -2.36 9.58
N TRP A 605 27.50 -1.48 8.96
CA TRP A 605 27.96 -0.25 8.33
C TRP A 605 27.14 0.94 8.77
N THR A 606 27.73 2.12 8.68
CA THR A 606 27.05 3.39 8.90
C THR A 606 27.23 4.34 7.72
N MET A 607 26.28 5.24 7.52
CA MET A 607 26.35 6.34 6.56
C MET A 607 25.51 7.52 7.05
N ASN A 608 25.69 8.70 6.46
CA ASN A 608 24.79 9.83 6.64
C ASN A 608 23.41 9.52 6.03
N THR A 609 22.37 10.22 6.47
CA THR A 609 21.00 10.09 5.90
C THR A 609 20.87 10.46 4.42
N ASP A 610 21.88 11.09 3.83
CA ASP A 610 21.93 11.39 2.40
C ASP A 610 22.67 10.31 1.58
N GLY A 611 23.16 9.25 2.22
CA GLY A 611 23.92 8.15 1.60
C GLY A 611 25.44 8.36 1.56
N THR A 612 25.96 9.50 2.07
CA THR A 612 27.40 9.78 2.09
C THR A 612 28.10 9.27 3.36
N ASN A 613 29.43 9.39 3.45
CA ASN A 613 30.24 9.01 4.61
C ASN A 613 30.08 7.55 5.06
N LEU A 614 30.19 6.62 4.11
CA LEU A 614 30.13 5.19 4.37
C LEU A 614 31.29 4.73 5.28
N HIS A 615 30.99 4.04 6.38
CA HIS A 615 31.98 3.53 7.34
C HIS A 615 31.62 2.12 7.84
N GLN A 616 32.58 1.21 7.81
CA GLN A 616 32.45 -0.15 8.34
C GLN A 616 32.65 -0.16 9.87
N VAL A 617 31.68 -0.69 10.61
CA VAL A 617 31.70 -0.73 12.08
C VAL A 617 32.30 -2.04 12.58
N THR A 618 31.84 -3.18 12.08
CA THR A 618 32.29 -4.51 12.50
C THR A 618 33.19 -5.17 11.45
N LYS A 619 34.07 -6.07 11.90
CA LYS A 619 35.11 -6.73 11.07
C LYS A 619 35.39 -8.17 11.49
N GLU A 620 34.62 -8.70 12.45
CA GLU A 620 34.87 -10.02 13.00
C GLU A 620 34.13 -11.07 12.20
N TYR A 621 34.85 -12.09 11.74
CA TYR A 621 34.29 -13.14 10.89
C TYR A 621 33.04 -13.82 11.49
N GLY A 622 31.97 -13.83 10.71
CA GLY A 622 30.66 -14.32 11.09
C GLY A 622 29.55 -13.33 10.76
N TYR A 623 28.30 -13.76 10.90
CA TYR A 623 27.15 -12.90 10.61
C TYR A 623 26.99 -11.84 11.68
N ASP A 624 26.99 -10.56 11.28
CA ASP A 624 26.56 -9.40 12.06
C ASP A 624 25.36 -8.72 11.40
N GLY A 625 24.24 -8.56 12.13
CA GLY A 625 23.08 -7.89 11.55
C GLY A 625 21.98 -7.51 12.54
N GLY A 626 20.95 -6.85 12.03
CA GLY A 626 19.76 -6.44 12.79
C GLY A 626 20.10 -5.50 13.94
N CYS A 627 20.89 -4.47 13.67
CA CYS A 627 21.40 -3.57 14.70
C CYS A 627 20.42 -2.44 15.07
N PHE A 628 20.59 -1.89 16.27
CA PHE A 628 19.85 -0.73 16.77
C PHE A 628 20.76 0.19 17.57
N PHE A 629 20.56 1.50 17.43
CA PHE A 629 21.30 2.49 18.22
C PHE A 629 20.87 2.48 19.69
N SER A 630 21.81 2.76 20.60
CA SER A 630 21.49 3.20 21.96
C SER A 630 20.75 4.54 21.93
N PRO A 631 19.87 4.84 22.91
CA PRO A 631 19.16 6.11 22.98
C PRO A 631 20.05 7.37 22.94
N ASP A 632 21.30 7.27 23.41
CA ASP A 632 22.30 8.35 23.31
C ASP A 632 23.05 8.41 21.96
N GLY A 633 22.79 7.46 21.06
CA GLY A 633 23.37 7.37 19.72
C GLY A 633 24.83 6.94 19.66
N LYS A 634 25.45 6.52 20.78
CA LYS A 634 26.89 6.22 20.82
C LYS A 634 27.25 4.77 20.51
N ARG A 635 26.31 3.85 20.66
CA ARG A 635 26.53 2.40 20.53
C ARG A 635 25.49 1.77 19.62
N LEU A 636 25.85 0.62 19.05
CA LEU A 636 24.94 -0.29 18.36
C LEU A 636 24.79 -1.57 19.20
N VAL A 637 23.57 -2.04 19.37
CA VAL A 637 23.26 -3.40 19.83
C VAL A 637 22.80 -4.24 18.64
N PHE A 638 23.26 -5.47 18.52
CA PHE A 638 23.00 -6.30 17.35
C PHE A 638 23.05 -7.78 17.69
N ARG A 639 22.57 -8.62 16.77
CA ARG A 639 22.73 -10.07 16.85
C ARG A 639 23.95 -10.48 16.03
N ALA A 640 24.68 -11.46 16.53
CA ALA A 640 25.88 -11.93 15.88
C ALA A 640 26.05 -13.45 16.00
N SER A 641 26.66 -14.07 14.99
CA SER A 641 27.18 -15.44 15.09
C SER A 641 28.69 -15.45 14.90
N ARG A 642 29.39 -16.29 15.67
CA ARG A 642 30.86 -16.37 15.65
C ARG A 642 31.29 -17.82 15.45
N PRO A 643 31.43 -18.31 14.20
CA PRO A 643 31.97 -19.64 13.89
C PRO A 643 33.36 -19.85 14.50
N LYS A 644 33.53 -20.84 15.38
CA LYS A 644 34.78 -21.06 16.13
C LYS A 644 35.65 -22.13 15.50
N THR A 645 35.03 -23.23 15.06
CA THR A 645 35.74 -24.37 14.46
C THR A 645 35.91 -24.20 12.96
N GLN A 646 36.92 -24.86 12.39
CA GLN A 646 37.14 -24.86 10.94
C GLN A 646 35.89 -25.33 10.16
N LYS A 647 35.22 -26.37 10.66
CA LYS A 647 33.97 -26.89 10.09
C LYS A 647 32.83 -25.86 10.09
N GLU A 648 32.67 -25.11 11.18
CA GLU A 648 31.66 -24.06 11.28
C GLU A 648 31.97 -22.91 10.30
N LYS A 649 33.24 -22.51 10.18
CA LYS A 649 33.68 -21.48 9.23
C LYS A 649 33.43 -21.91 7.79
N GLU A 650 33.77 -23.15 7.45
CA GLU A 650 33.49 -23.73 6.12
C GLU A 650 32.00 -23.79 5.81
N LYS A 651 31.17 -24.20 6.78
CA LYS A 651 29.71 -24.20 6.62
C LYS A 651 29.19 -22.78 6.40
N TYR A 652 29.64 -21.81 7.20
CA TYR A 652 29.23 -20.42 7.08
C TYR A 652 29.61 -19.82 5.73
N GLN A 653 30.86 -20.02 5.28
CA GLN A 653 31.29 -19.61 3.95
C GLN A 653 30.43 -20.24 2.86
N LYS A 654 30.11 -21.53 2.98
CA LYS A 654 29.23 -22.21 2.03
C LYS A 654 27.81 -21.64 2.04
N LEU A 655 27.26 -21.27 3.19
CA LEU A 655 25.97 -20.58 3.25
C LEU A 655 26.05 -19.26 2.46
N LEU A 656 27.08 -18.45 2.66
CA LEU A 656 27.28 -17.20 1.91
C LEU A 656 27.45 -17.42 0.40
N ASP A 657 28.17 -18.46 -0.03
CA ASP A 657 28.30 -18.84 -1.45
C ASP A 657 26.93 -19.08 -2.11
N TYR A 658 25.95 -19.58 -1.33
CA TYR A 658 24.57 -19.77 -1.77
C TYR A 658 23.65 -18.59 -1.41
N GLY A 659 24.17 -17.45 -0.92
CA GLY A 659 23.34 -16.33 -0.49
C GLY A 659 22.40 -16.70 0.66
N LEU A 660 22.92 -17.41 1.66
CA LEU A 660 22.18 -17.86 2.83
C LEU A 660 22.94 -17.51 4.11
N VAL A 661 22.21 -17.40 5.21
CA VAL A 661 22.73 -17.54 6.57
C VAL A 661 21.84 -18.49 7.38
N GLU A 662 22.37 -19.03 8.47
CA GLU A 662 21.66 -19.92 9.39
C GLU A 662 21.69 -19.32 10.81
N PRO A 663 20.83 -18.34 11.14
CA PRO A 663 20.90 -17.57 12.38
C PRO A 663 20.29 -18.32 13.58
N THR A 664 20.58 -19.61 13.70
CA THR A 664 20.05 -20.50 14.75
C THR A 664 20.84 -20.42 16.06
N LEU A 665 22.10 -19.99 15.99
CA LEU A 665 23.00 -19.75 17.12
C LEU A 665 23.51 -18.32 17.04
N THR A 666 22.75 -17.40 17.62
CA THR A 666 23.02 -15.96 17.56
C THR A 666 22.95 -15.37 18.96
N GLU A 667 23.95 -14.56 19.30
CA GLU A 667 24.06 -13.90 20.60
C GLU A 667 23.96 -12.39 20.42
N ILE A 668 23.66 -11.68 21.50
CA ILE A 668 23.58 -10.23 21.51
C ILE A 668 24.96 -9.64 21.76
N TYR A 669 25.33 -8.66 20.95
CA TYR A 669 26.58 -7.91 21.05
C TYR A 669 26.30 -6.41 21.10
N VAL A 670 27.27 -5.68 21.63
CA VAL A 670 27.31 -4.22 21.63
C VAL A 670 28.66 -3.75 21.11
N VAL A 671 28.65 -2.67 20.33
CA VAL A 671 29.86 -2.01 19.82
C VAL A 671 29.63 -0.49 19.81
N ASP A 672 30.69 0.29 19.98
CA ASP A 672 30.62 1.74 19.73
C ASP A 672 30.36 2.01 18.24
N VAL A 673 29.71 3.12 17.92
CA VAL A 673 29.38 3.48 16.52
C VAL A 673 30.65 3.66 15.65
N ASP A 674 31.80 3.95 16.27
CA ASP A 674 33.10 4.03 15.59
C ASP A 674 33.80 2.66 15.42
N GLY A 675 33.17 1.57 15.84
CA GLY A 675 33.66 0.19 15.74
C GLY A 675 34.55 -0.26 16.91
N LYS A 676 34.74 0.58 17.94
CA LYS A 676 35.52 0.20 19.13
C LYS A 676 34.67 -0.51 20.17
N ASN A 677 35.35 -1.10 21.16
CA ASN A 677 34.74 -1.69 22.36
C ASN A 677 33.66 -2.75 22.09
N LEU A 678 33.87 -3.56 21.04
CA LEU A 678 33.03 -4.72 20.76
C LEU A 678 32.97 -5.67 21.95
N LYS A 679 31.75 -6.05 22.35
CA LYS A 679 31.49 -6.86 23.53
C LYS A 679 30.30 -7.80 23.31
N GLN A 680 30.48 -9.07 23.67
CA GLN A 680 29.40 -10.05 23.76
C GLN A 680 28.60 -9.84 25.06
N VAL A 681 27.27 -9.76 24.96
CA VAL A 681 26.35 -9.57 26.09
C VAL A 681 25.73 -10.89 26.55
N THR A 682 25.30 -11.74 25.60
CA THR A 682 24.69 -13.04 25.91
C THR A 682 25.58 -14.20 25.46
N ASN A 683 25.45 -15.35 26.12
CA ASN A 683 26.13 -16.60 25.74
C ASN A 683 25.24 -17.80 26.10
N PHE A 684 24.07 -17.86 25.47
CA PHE A 684 23.03 -18.85 25.76
C PHE A 684 23.15 -20.12 24.91
N GLY A 685 23.88 -20.08 23.80
CA GLY A 685 24.02 -21.21 22.86
C GLY A 685 22.73 -21.51 22.10
N VAL A 686 21.86 -20.51 21.96
CA VAL A 686 20.58 -20.60 21.24
C VAL A 686 20.35 -19.30 20.45
N ALA A 687 19.16 -19.10 19.90
CA ALA A 687 18.85 -17.90 19.13
C ALA A 687 18.46 -16.73 20.04
N SER A 688 19.12 -15.59 19.87
CA SER A 688 18.78 -14.30 20.48
C SER A 688 18.70 -13.24 19.38
N TRP A 689 17.50 -12.68 19.16
CA TRP A 689 17.15 -11.86 18.00
C TRP A 689 16.54 -10.52 18.39
N ALA A 690 16.56 -9.58 17.43
CA ALA A 690 15.93 -8.27 17.49
C ALA A 690 16.18 -7.55 18.84
N PRO A 691 17.45 -7.31 19.21
CA PRO A 691 17.76 -6.59 20.43
C PRO A 691 17.40 -5.11 20.28
N TYR A 692 16.92 -4.48 21.33
CA TYR A 692 16.61 -3.06 21.35
C TYR A 692 16.95 -2.49 22.73
N TYR A 693 17.52 -1.29 22.77
CA TYR A 693 17.83 -0.65 24.05
C TYR A 693 16.56 -0.17 24.76
N LEU A 694 16.55 -0.29 26.08
CA LEU A 694 15.61 0.44 26.91
C LEU A 694 16.00 1.93 26.94
N PRO A 695 15.04 2.83 27.25
CA PRO A 695 15.26 4.27 27.34
C PRO A 695 16.36 4.70 28.33
N ASP A 696 16.73 3.82 29.26
CA ASP A 696 17.74 4.08 30.28
C ASP A 696 19.20 3.95 29.81
N ASN A 697 19.44 3.59 28.54
CA ASN A 697 20.77 3.33 27.96
C ASN A 697 21.58 2.21 28.64
N LYS A 698 20.95 1.36 29.47
CA LYS A 698 21.65 0.35 30.29
C LYS A 698 21.14 -1.06 30.07
N ARG A 699 19.85 -1.19 29.78
CA ARG A 699 19.19 -2.48 29.57
C ARG A 699 18.87 -2.69 28.10
N ILE A 700 18.84 -3.95 27.69
CA ILE A 700 18.51 -4.39 26.34
C ILE A 700 17.34 -5.35 26.45
N ILE A 701 16.28 -5.11 25.68
CA ILE A 701 15.20 -6.07 25.44
C ILE A 701 15.50 -6.85 24.15
N PHE A 702 15.23 -8.15 24.12
CA PHE A 702 15.48 -9.00 22.95
C PHE A 702 14.58 -10.23 22.97
N SER A 703 14.53 -10.93 21.85
CA SER A 703 13.71 -12.14 21.67
C SER A 703 14.60 -13.37 21.76
N SER A 704 14.25 -14.38 22.55
CA SER A 704 15.03 -15.62 22.60
C SER A 704 14.19 -16.86 22.87
N ASN A 705 14.66 -17.98 22.36
CA ASN A 705 14.18 -19.33 22.71
C ASN A 705 14.95 -19.94 23.91
N TYR A 706 15.68 -19.12 24.67
CA TYR A 706 16.33 -19.51 25.91
C TYR A 706 15.34 -20.12 26.93
N ASN A 707 15.75 -21.21 27.57
CA ASN A 707 14.97 -21.99 28.55
C ASN A 707 13.59 -22.47 28.07
N MET A 708 13.40 -22.69 26.77
CA MET A 708 12.17 -23.30 26.24
C MET A 708 12.21 -24.82 26.36
N SER A 709 11.12 -25.42 26.85
CA SER A 709 10.98 -26.88 26.92
C SER A 709 10.78 -27.50 25.53
N ALA A 710 10.96 -28.83 25.41
CA ALA A 710 10.68 -29.55 24.16
C ALA A 710 9.23 -29.38 23.67
N LYS A 711 8.26 -29.18 24.59
CA LYS A 711 6.85 -28.89 24.27
C LYS A 711 6.63 -27.48 23.71
N GLN A 712 7.62 -26.61 23.82
CA GLN A 712 7.63 -25.21 23.36
C GLN A 712 8.59 -25.02 22.19
N PHE A 713 9.00 -26.09 21.51
CA PHE A 713 9.93 -26.02 20.39
C PHE A 713 9.48 -24.97 19.34
N GLY A 714 10.40 -24.06 18.98
CA GLY A 714 10.15 -22.91 18.11
C GLY A 714 9.62 -21.64 18.80
N SER A 715 9.29 -21.70 20.10
CA SER A 715 8.77 -20.55 20.85
C SER A 715 9.86 -19.53 21.15
N PHE A 716 9.48 -18.25 21.16
CA PHE A 716 10.31 -17.13 21.57
C PHE A 716 9.59 -16.31 22.63
N ALA A 717 10.34 -15.90 23.65
CA ALA A 717 9.91 -14.93 24.64
C ALA A 717 10.79 -13.69 24.56
N LEU A 718 10.23 -12.56 24.97
CA LEU A 718 10.99 -11.35 25.21
C LEU A 718 11.70 -11.45 26.56
N TYR A 719 12.96 -11.03 26.59
CA TYR A 719 13.81 -10.94 27.76
C TYR A 719 14.44 -9.56 27.85
N VAL A 720 14.68 -9.08 29.07
CA VAL A 720 15.50 -7.89 29.35
C VAL A 720 16.76 -8.35 30.07
N ILE A 721 17.89 -7.73 29.72
CA ILE A 721 19.20 -7.97 30.35
C ILE A 721 19.95 -6.66 30.50
N ASN A 722 20.83 -6.56 31.50
CA ASN A 722 21.79 -5.46 31.56
C ASN A 722 22.84 -5.64 30.47
N GLU A 723 23.38 -4.54 29.96
CA GLU A 723 24.45 -4.56 28.94
C GLU A 723 25.75 -5.25 29.42
N ASP A 724 25.91 -5.44 30.73
CA ASP A 724 26.98 -6.26 31.31
C ASP A 724 26.73 -7.76 31.30
N GLY A 725 25.58 -8.20 30.79
CA GLY A 725 25.17 -9.61 30.74
C GLY A 725 24.51 -10.10 32.03
N THR A 726 24.30 -9.24 33.03
CA THR A 726 23.63 -9.60 34.28
C THR A 726 22.14 -9.27 34.27
N GLY A 727 21.39 -9.73 35.28
CA GLY A 727 20.02 -9.28 35.51
C GLY A 727 18.99 -9.76 34.47
N LEU A 728 19.19 -10.94 33.88
CA LEU A 728 18.26 -11.51 32.90
C LEU A 728 16.85 -11.69 33.50
N GLU A 729 15.86 -11.04 32.89
CA GLU A 729 14.45 -11.08 33.26
C GLU A 729 13.60 -11.49 32.05
N ARG A 730 12.67 -12.43 32.22
CA ARG A 730 11.67 -12.75 31.18
C ARG A 730 10.50 -11.77 31.23
N VAL A 731 10.12 -11.22 30.09
CA VAL A 731 9.06 -10.21 29.95
C VAL A 731 7.73 -10.82 29.50
N THR A 732 7.73 -11.66 28.46
CA THR A 732 6.49 -12.25 27.91
C THR A 732 6.33 -13.72 28.27
N PHE A 733 5.11 -14.13 28.53
CA PHE A 733 4.75 -15.48 28.97
C PHE A 733 3.69 -16.11 28.06
N GLY A 734 3.37 -17.38 28.30
CA GLY A 734 2.26 -18.07 27.64
C GLY A 734 2.40 -19.59 27.66
N GLU A 735 1.29 -20.27 27.38
CA GLU A 735 1.19 -21.73 27.35
C GLU A 735 1.42 -22.26 25.93
N GLY A 736 2.07 -23.43 25.82
CA GLY A 736 2.35 -24.07 24.54
C GLY A 736 3.29 -23.26 23.64
N TYR A 737 3.05 -23.33 22.33
CA TYR A 737 3.83 -22.60 21.32
C TYR A 737 3.48 -21.11 21.31
N GLN A 738 4.45 -20.25 21.66
CA GLN A 738 4.30 -18.79 21.64
C GLN A 738 5.53 -18.13 21.02
N PHE A 739 5.32 -17.32 19.99
CA PHE A 739 6.35 -16.52 19.36
C PHE A 739 6.11 -15.06 19.73
N ASN A 740 7.03 -14.49 20.50
CA ASN A 740 7.08 -13.06 20.82
C ASN A 740 8.43 -12.55 20.35
N ALA A 741 8.42 -11.59 19.43
CA ALA A 741 9.63 -11.09 18.81
C ALA A 741 9.52 -9.61 18.42
N PHE A 742 10.64 -9.05 17.96
CA PHE A 742 10.75 -7.68 17.46
C PHE A 742 10.27 -6.60 18.45
N PRO A 743 10.78 -6.61 19.70
CA PRO A 743 10.41 -5.62 20.71
C PRO A 743 11.00 -4.25 20.39
N MET A 744 10.20 -3.20 20.44
CA MET A 744 10.67 -1.83 20.23
C MET A 744 9.98 -0.84 21.15
N PHE A 745 10.77 0.07 21.73
CA PHE A 745 10.22 1.17 22.55
C PHE A 745 9.90 2.39 21.69
N ASN A 746 8.84 3.09 22.07
CA ASN A 746 8.59 4.43 21.56
C ASN A 746 9.61 5.44 22.12
N ARG A 747 9.68 6.65 21.54
CA ARG A 747 10.66 7.67 21.95
C ARG A 747 10.42 8.19 23.36
N ALA A 748 9.16 8.30 23.79
CA ALA A 748 8.85 8.65 25.17
C ALA A 748 9.22 7.55 26.19
N GLY A 749 9.56 6.34 25.72
CA GLY A 749 10.04 5.25 26.57
C GLY A 749 8.99 4.60 27.47
N ASN A 750 7.71 4.87 27.22
CA ASN A 750 6.59 4.42 28.03
C ASN A 750 5.70 3.38 27.33
N LYS A 751 5.98 3.05 26.07
CA LYS A 751 5.27 2.03 25.30
C LYS A 751 6.23 1.06 24.63
N LEU A 752 5.81 -0.20 24.59
CA LEU A 752 6.49 -1.28 23.87
C LEU A 752 5.57 -1.80 22.78
N VAL A 753 6.07 -1.91 21.55
CA VAL A 753 5.45 -2.67 20.46
C VAL A 753 6.22 -3.98 20.24
N TRP A 754 5.53 -5.06 19.90
CA TRP A 754 6.16 -6.32 19.53
C TRP A 754 5.27 -7.17 18.63
N GLY A 755 5.90 -8.04 17.82
CA GLY A 755 5.21 -9.10 17.11
C GLY A 755 4.89 -10.25 18.05
N SER A 756 3.64 -10.68 18.11
CA SER A 756 3.22 -11.80 18.94
C SER A 756 2.24 -12.69 18.22
N SER A 757 2.37 -13.95 18.55
CA SER A 757 1.45 -14.99 18.17
C SER A 757 0.38 -15.22 19.25
N ARG A 758 0.19 -14.29 20.18
CA ARG A 758 -0.93 -14.35 21.14
C ARG A 758 -2.24 -14.05 20.40
N ASN A 759 -3.35 -14.53 20.94
CA ASN A 759 -4.69 -14.29 20.39
C ASN A 759 -4.87 -14.69 18.91
N ARG A 760 -4.28 -15.83 18.50
CA ARG A 760 -4.36 -16.30 17.10
C ARG A 760 -5.79 -16.64 16.72
N THR A 761 -6.24 -16.09 15.60
CA THR A 761 -7.55 -16.36 15.01
C THR A 761 -7.51 -17.58 14.08
N LYS A 762 -6.38 -17.79 13.38
CA LYS A 762 -6.13 -18.98 12.53
C LYS A 762 -4.63 -19.19 12.28
N GLY A 763 -4.18 -20.46 12.32
CA GLY A 763 -2.84 -20.88 11.89
C GLY A 763 -1.68 -20.26 12.70
N ALA A 764 -0.57 -19.97 12.00
CA ALA A 764 0.65 -19.38 12.57
C ALA A 764 0.71 -17.84 12.39
N SER A 765 -0.44 -17.15 12.48
CA SER A 765 -0.50 -15.69 12.33
C SER A 765 0.34 -14.96 13.39
N LEU A 766 1.17 -14.02 12.94
CA LEU A 766 1.93 -13.07 13.77
C LEU A 766 1.27 -11.69 13.67
N ASN A 767 0.90 -11.12 14.81
CA ASN A 767 0.26 -9.80 14.88
C ASN A 767 1.08 -8.83 15.72
N LEU A 768 0.96 -7.53 15.43
CA LEU A 768 1.57 -6.50 16.28
C LEU A 768 0.70 -6.21 17.50
N PHE A 769 1.37 -6.05 18.64
CA PHE A 769 0.77 -5.66 19.91
C PHE A 769 1.50 -4.45 20.46
N ILE A 770 0.81 -3.62 21.22
CA ILE A 770 1.35 -2.47 21.94
C ILE A 770 0.91 -2.53 23.40
N ALA A 771 1.78 -2.12 24.31
CA ALA A 771 1.49 -2.05 25.74
C ALA A 771 2.16 -0.84 26.39
N ASP A 772 1.60 -0.38 27.50
CA ASP A 772 2.28 0.54 28.40
C ASP A 772 3.38 -0.21 29.17
N TRP A 773 4.57 0.36 29.22
CA TRP A 773 5.72 -0.21 29.91
C TRP A 773 5.75 0.16 31.39
N VAL A 774 6.00 -0.82 32.25
CA VAL A 774 6.13 -0.65 33.70
C VAL A 774 7.57 -0.88 34.13
N ASP A 775 8.31 0.22 34.31
CA ASP A 775 9.74 0.14 34.62
C ASP A 775 10.04 -0.15 36.10
N LYS A 776 9.19 0.35 37.00
CA LYS A 776 9.22 0.00 38.43
C LYS A 776 8.02 -0.87 38.73
N ILE A 777 8.28 -2.09 39.22
CA ILE A 777 7.24 -2.97 39.71
C ILE A 777 6.96 -2.51 41.14
N ASP A 778 5.83 -1.84 41.36
CA ASP A 778 5.38 -1.52 42.71
C ASP A 778 4.92 -2.83 43.37
N ASP A 779 5.64 -3.29 44.42
CA ASP A 779 5.30 -4.50 45.17
C ASP A 779 3.96 -4.37 45.96
N ASP A 780 3.40 -3.16 46.04
CA ASP A 780 2.23 -2.83 46.87
C ASP A 780 0.86 -3.17 46.24
N ASN A 781 0.81 -3.73 45.02
CA ASN A 781 -0.47 -4.02 44.32
C ASN A 781 -0.67 -5.49 43.89
N ILE A 782 -0.01 -6.44 44.56
CA ILE A 782 -0.33 -7.88 44.43
C ILE A 782 -1.45 -8.29 45.44
N GLY A 783 -2.18 -7.33 45.99
CA GLY A 783 -3.29 -7.58 46.92
C GLY A 783 -4.59 -6.92 46.46
N GLY A 784 -5.39 -7.61 45.66
CA GLY A 784 -6.72 -7.08 45.30
C GLY A 784 -7.42 -7.83 44.17
N GLY A 785 -7.85 -9.05 44.42
CA GLY A 785 -8.76 -9.75 43.51
C GLY A 785 -8.74 -11.26 43.62
N GLY A 786 -9.43 -11.79 44.64
CA GLY A 786 -9.81 -13.20 44.66
C GLY A 786 -9.25 -14.00 45.83
N ASP A 787 -9.67 -13.68 47.05
CA ASP A 787 -9.63 -14.64 48.15
C ASP A 787 -10.86 -14.48 49.05
N ASP A 788 -12.00 -14.96 48.56
CA ASP A 788 -13.24 -15.07 49.34
C ASP A 788 -13.99 -16.39 49.06
N ASN A 789 -13.26 -17.46 48.68
CA ASN A 789 -13.89 -18.79 48.60
C ASN A 789 -12.96 -20.00 48.82
N LYS A 790 -11.80 -19.84 49.46
CA LYS A 790 -10.94 -20.97 49.90
C LYS A 790 -10.90 -21.11 51.42
N LYS A 791 -12.07 -21.31 52.05
CA LYS A 791 -12.16 -21.80 53.44
C LYS A 791 -13.24 -22.86 53.67
N LYS A 792 -13.73 -23.55 52.62
CA LYS A 792 -14.74 -24.60 52.78
C LYS A 792 -14.45 -25.99 52.20
N ASP A 793 -13.45 -26.18 51.34
CA ASP A 793 -13.27 -27.47 50.66
C ASP A 793 -11.98 -28.24 51.02
N GLU A 794 -11.25 -27.82 52.06
CA GLU A 794 -10.05 -28.53 52.57
C GLU A 794 -10.36 -29.58 53.66
N LYS A 795 -11.62 -30.01 53.80
CA LYS A 795 -11.99 -31.07 54.77
C LYS A 795 -12.47 -32.40 54.19
N GLU A 796 -12.45 -32.60 52.87
CA GLU A 796 -13.01 -33.84 52.27
C GLU A 796 -12.13 -34.60 51.26
N LYS A 797 -10.82 -34.32 51.14
CA LYS A 797 -9.94 -35.12 50.24
C LYS A 797 -8.71 -35.74 50.89
N GLU A 798 -8.72 -35.93 52.21
CA GLU A 798 -7.90 -36.94 52.89
C GLU A 798 -8.73 -38.21 53.12
N LYS A 799 -8.98 -38.97 52.04
CA LYS A 799 -9.35 -40.39 52.07
C LYS A 799 -9.52 -40.89 50.62
N GLU A 800 -8.40 -41.19 49.99
CA GLU A 800 -8.23 -42.38 49.12
C GLU A 800 -6.79 -42.40 48.60
N GLU A 801 -5.93 -42.89 49.46
CA GLU A 801 -4.61 -43.36 49.10
C GLU A 801 -4.73 -44.81 48.57
N LYS A 802 -3.87 -45.15 47.60
CA LYS A 802 -3.45 -46.50 47.16
C LYS A 802 -4.18 -47.13 45.98
N LYS A 803 -3.52 -47.09 44.82
CA LYS A 803 -2.92 -48.30 44.22
C LYS A 803 -1.84 -47.97 43.17
N SER A 804 -0.76 -48.73 43.26
CA SER A 804 0.45 -48.79 42.44
C SER A 804 0.19 -49.02 40.94
N VAL A 805 1.15 -48.67 40.07
CA VAL A 805 1.90 -49.63 39.20
C VAL A 805 2.97 -48.91 38.35
N SER A 806 4.20 -49.40 38.51
CA SER A 806 5.27 -49.68 37.53
C SER A 806 5.77 -48.63 36.52
N VAL A 807 7.06 -48.34 36.68
CA VAL A 807 8.00 -47.78 35.70
C VAL A 807 8.23 -48.77 34.56
N LYS A 808 8.05 -48.33 33.30
CA LYS A 808 8.71 -48.94 32.13
C LYS A 808 9.39 -47.85 31.32
N ALA A 809 10.71 -47.99 31.21
CA ALA A 809 11.52 -47.33 30.20
C ALA A 809 11.10 -47.82 28.81
N PHE A 810 10.82 -46.89 27.89
CA PHE A 810 10.71 -47.18 26.47
C PHE A 810 11.74 -46.32 25.72
N SER A 811 12.74 -47.02 25.19
CA SER A 811 13.53 -46.58 24.05
C SER A 811 12.58 -46.50 22.84
N PHE A 812 12.53 -45.35 22.17
CA PHE A 812 12.00 -45.25 20.82
C PHE A 812 12.91 -44.40 19.95
N SER A 813 13.53 -45.10 19.01
CA SER A 813 14.27 -44.63 17.85
C SER A 813 13.34 -43.92 16.85
N LEU A 814 13.92 -42.95 16.14
CA LEU A 814 13.56 -42.46 14.80
C LEU A 814 12.09 -42.55 14.36
N LEU A 815 11.41 -41.39 14.29
CA LEU A 815 10.55 -40.94 13.18
C LEU A 815 9.79 -39.67 13.61
N LEU A 816 10.23 -38.49 13.20
CA LEU A 816 9.39 -37.28 13.08
C LEU A 816 10.11 -36.20 12.25
N ILE A 817 9.66 -36.07 11.00
CA ILE A 817 9.91 -34.98 10.03
C ILE A 817 8.50 -34.59 9.54
N PRO A 818 8.13 -33.32 9.18
CA PRO A 818 8.55 -31.97 9.61
C PRO A 818 7.32 -31.08 10.00
N PHE A 819 7.46 -30.08 10.87
CA PHE A 819 6.37 -29.13 11.21
C PHE A 819 6.76 -27.64 11.16
N LEU A 820 7.87 -27.31 10.49
CA LEU A 820 8.55 -26.01 10.59
C LEU A 820 8.28 -25.03 9.43
N LEU A 821 7.30 -25.31 8.57
CA LEU A 821 7.05 -24.51 7.38
C LEU A 821 6.14 -23.29 7.62
N LEU A 822 5.37 -23.22 8.71
CA LEU A 822 4.23 -22.30 8.77
C LEU A 822 4.50 -20.84 9.19
N ILE A 823 5.71 -20.47 9.63
CA ILE A 823 6.00 -19.09 10.10
C ILE A 823 6.70 -18.24 9.03
N PHE A 824 7.09 -18.85 7.91
CA PHE A 824 7.68 -18.15 6.77
C PHE A 824 7.07 -18.62 5.43
N HIS A 825 5.79 -19.02 5.46
CA HIS A 825 4.94 -19.35 4.30
C HIS A 825 3.95 -18.24 4.01
#